data_AF-A0A6S7IFI0-F1
#
_entry.id   AF-A0A6S7IFI0-F1
#
_cell.length_a   1.000
_cell.length_b   1.000
_cell.length_c   1.000
_cell.angle_alpha   90.00
_cell.angle_beta   90.00
_cell.angle_gamma   90.00
#
_symmetry.space_group_name_H-M   'P 1'
#
loop_
_entity.id
_entity.type
_entity.pdbx_description
1 polymer ?
#
loop_
_entity_poly.entity_id
_entity_poly.type
_entity_poly.pdbx_seq_one_letter_code
_entity_poly.pdbx_strand_id
1 'polypeptide(L)'
;MAPEILVPSQRLKSATFDDLKKVDIWAFGMVMYNLLHPNLKYPYQLEVKAREITIPELLAEKKLPRPSTKYEDFQNTVWRSSSLASATCLQFDPSLRPSVTTIKDTFQSLIVAGSTQSINQGSNHNETAIEKRKQETVVNTSVKLVREQISEANANDKPTSSSSTASIERQSELTKNRVQVVDLTGNEKRISKTRLSPEAIKRHARHIGSASVGCAENISVTQSSSGVTKSLKLKTLDPPTAINTTDQKDELERHTQRQLHEQDPLPIDLTGYNDNMDLSNDDVLSESPSLSLEIVEEKYGKESNFIMSSIEKRPEDVEYYKENLLLPVFSDEKYVPPPQEVVDLLFGVGKLVPSLLVCNHQLVDVEHNRLFLVDLNALKSKYDIKCDESGCWINNSCNKFKFVKYEDKWTQCDHGVSTGEIHRFCFVQYSFKGDTEHPVIPRRHKNSKQSSQPYVRTWESTKLLLKNAPETMTPRDVVYTTVADEIGGISKCSSSGKLPRGRQQVKDFSRYAKQQRTHNTAGQIKDDDPWLRLLGEGKKQASSRNTAFIRDVRVAPEPLCVMATDRQINDLKRFCCQPTEYKPFTVDPTFNIGEYNVTPVTYQHLILENIRDRKHPSFIGPVVIHEKKTKDTYAAFSGTLRNLEPELRDVLAFGTDDEEALHEGFKINFDRSTNLLCEIHLKKNIEKKLVELGITGKKKADIVADVFGQQIGTIYESGLIDANDEKSFDAMLESLKERWSNFDEKGGQFYEWFCKQKRSSFLQSAIAPVRQRAGLGFPPEKFTTNRSEQTNRSIQEFVKKECNVMKKVDEFSFCVALNKLVKMQQQEIQMAIVGKGEYRIRDKFQELNVPPEKWNKMNEKQKEIAVEKIHSITIKESVSNISVINKTVNDGENPLCAEMVDAGIDWIPRTILIALVEKATKLSKTPGALVQQSLDTIVVASNSDPRTPHIVNFFANGRSECNNCPGFTSQSVCAHVVAACIKTDRTKQFLR
;
A
#
# COMPACT_ATOMS: atom_id res chain seq x y z
N MET A 1 -12.77 46.89 -1.65
CA MET A 1 -12.99 47.41 -0.28
C MET A 1 -14.42 47.92 -0.16
N ALA A 2 -14.89 48.19 1.05
CA ALA A 2 -16.27 48.56 1.34
C ALA A 2 -16.60 50.04 1.05
N PRO A 3 -17.90 50.40 0.87
CA PRO A 3 -18.34 51.77 0.64
C PRO A 3 -17.85 52.75 1.71
N GLU A 4 -17.99 52.38 2.98
CA GLU A 4 -17.61 53.17 4.16
C GLU A 4 -16.09 53.35 4.36
N ILE A 5 -15.28 52.80 3.44
CA ILE A 5 -13.83 53.06 3.32
C ILE A 5 -13.53 53.85 2.04
N LEU A 6 -14.13 53.47 0.91
CA LEU A 6 -13.81 54.05 -0.40
C LEU A 6 -14.52 55.37 -0.70
N VAL A 7 -15.81 55.48 -0.37
CA VAL A 7 -16.67 56.61 -0.76
C VAL A 7 -16.43 57.79 0.19
N PRO A 8 -15.91 58.94 -0.26
CA PRO A 8 -15.51 60.03 0.64
C PRO A 8 -16.65 60.59 1.52
N SER A 9 -17.89 60.60 1.02
CA SER A 9 -19.08 61.06 1.76
C SER A 9 -19.61 60.05 2.79
N GLN A 10 -19.15 58.79 2.74
CA GLN A 10 -19.55 57.71 3.66
C GLN A 10 -18.36 57.19 4.47
N ARG A 11 -17.16 57.78 4.31
CA ARG A 11 -15.92 57.27 4.89
C ARG A 11 -15.92 57.41 6.41
N LEU A 12 -15.67 56.30 7.11
CA LEU A 12 -15.48 56.28 8.56
C LEU A 12 -14.33 57.21 8.97
N LYS A 13 -14.60 58.12 9.91
CA LYS A 13 -13.58 59.03 10.49
C LYS A 13 -12.68 58.31 11.50
N SER A 14 -13.23 57.30 12.17
CA SER A 14 -12.56 56.34 13.03
C SER A 14 -13.31 55.00 12.88
N ALA A 15 -12.61 53.88 12.95
CA ALA A 15 -13.19 52.55 12.84
C ALA A 15 -12.96 51.77 14.14
N THR A 16 -14.02 51.18 14.68
CA THR A 16 -13.93 50.19 15.76
C THR A 16 -13.52 48.83 15.20
N PHE A 17 -13.19 47.89 16.08
CA PHE A 17 -12.88 46.52 15.67
C PHE A 17 -14.09 45.80 15.05
N ASP A 18 -15.34 46.21 15.33
CA ASP A 18 -16.50 45.62 14.66
C ASP A 18 -16.71 46.22 13.26
N ASP A 19 -16.51 47.53 13.09
CA ASP A 19 -16.56 48.18 11.77
C ASP A 19 -15.59 47.51 10.78
N LEU A 20 -14.37 47.22 11.23
CA LEU A 20 -13.37 46.49 10.42
C LEU A 20 -13.84 45.09 10.03
N LYS A 21 -14.51 44.34 10.92
CA LYS A 21 -15.13 43.05 10.55
C LYS A 21 -16.23 43.24 9.52
N LYS A 22 -17.08 44.26 9.64
CA LYS A 22 -18.14 44.53 8.64
C LYS A 22 -17.54 44.89 7.27
N VAL A 23 -16.41 45.59 7.23
CA VAL A 23 -15.63 45.85 6.01
C VAL A 23 -15.09 44.55 5.41
N ASP A 24 -14.56 43.64 6.23
CA ASP A 24 -14.09 42.32 5.80
C ASP A 24 -15.23 41.43 5.29
N ILE A 25 -16.43 41.46 5.89
CA ILE A 25 -17.60 40.75 5.38
C ILE A 25 -17.99 41.24 3.98
N TRP A 26 -17.95 42.55 3.73
CA TRP A 26 -18.18 43.09 2.38
C TRP A 26 -17.10 42.63 1.40
N ALA A 27 -15.83 42.62 1.81
CA ALA A 27 -14.73 42.13 0.98
C ALA A 27 -14.89 40.64 0.66
N PHE A 28 -15.31 39.82 1.63
CA PHE A 28 -15.64 38.41 1.45
C PHE A 28 -16.83 38.23 0.48
N GLY A 29 -17.88 39.04 0.59
CA GLY A 29 -18.98 39.09 -0.36
C GLY A 29 -18.53 39.39 -1.80
N MET A 30 -17.57 40.30 -1.98
CA MET A 30 -16.98 40.60 -3.30
C MET A 30 -16.11 39.45 -3.84
N VAL A 31 -15.46 38.67 -2.97
CA VAL A 31 -14.74 37.44 -3.37
C VAL A 31 -15.72 36.36 -3.79
N MET A 32 -16.76 36.12 -3.00
CA MET A 32 -17.85 35.18 -3.31
C MET A 32 -18.52 35.54 -4.65
N TYR A 33 -18.78 36.82 -4.88
CA TYR A 33 -19.32 37.31 -6.15
C TYR A 33 -18.45 36.91 -7.36
N ASN A 34 -17.12 37.02 -7.28
CA ASN A 34 -16.23 36.57 -8.37
C ASN A 34 -16.23 35.05 -8.54
N LEU A 35 -16.27 34.28 -7.45
CA LEU A 35 -16.33 32.82 -7.50
C LEU A 35 -17.64 32.33 -8.16
N LEU A 36 -18.74 33.04 -7.95
CA LEU A 36 -20.02 32.81 -8.61
C LEU A 36 -20.03 33.21 -10.09
N HIS A 37 -19.10 34.08 -10.51
CA HIS A 37 -18.96 34.58 -11.89
C HIS A 37 -17.57 34.31 -12.49
N PRO A 38 -17.16 33.04 -12.72
CA PRO A 38 -15.78 32.70 -13.14
C PRO A 38 -15.30 33.32 -14.46
N ASN A 39 -16.17 33.93 -15.26
CA ASN A 39 -15.82 34.66 -16.48
C ASN A 39 -15.48 36.15 -16.27
N LEU A 40 -15.67 36.69 -15.06
CA LEU A 40 -15.28 38.04 -14.69
C LEU A 40 -13.93 37.98 -13.93
N LYS A 41 -12.99 38.86 -14.28
CA LYS A 41 -11.68 38.92 -13.60
C LYS A 41 -11.73 39.65 -12.25
N TYR A 42 -12.73 40.52 -12.07
CA TYR A 42 -12.94 41.33 -10.87
C TYR A 42 -14.39 41.86 -10.83
N PRO A 43 -14.89 42.33 -9.66
CA PRO A 43 -16.24 42.90 -9.54
C PRO A 43 -16.30 44.26 -10.26
N TYR A 44 -17.47 44.64 -10.76
CA TYR A 44 -17.69 45.85 -11.60
C TYR A 44 -17.00 45.85 -12.99
N GLN A 45 -16.48 44.72 -13.46
CA GLN A 45 -15.80 44.65 -14.76
C GLN A 45 -16.71 45.01 -15.95
N LEU A 46 -18.02 44.79 -15.88
CA LEU A 46 -18.93 45.08 -16.99
C LEU A 46 -19.21 46.58 -17.07
N GLU A 47 -19.31 47.25 -15.94
CA GLU A 47 -19.65 48.65 -15.76
C GLU A 47 -18.49 49.55 -16.15
N VAL A 48 -17.30 49.27 -15.62
CA VAL A 48 -16.05 49.99 -15.95
C VAL A 48 -15.65 49.81 -17.43
N LYS A 49 -16.11 48.75 -18.09
CA LYS A 49 -15.92 48.55 -19.54
C LYS A 49 -17.03 49.16 -20.40
N ALA A 50 -18.23 49.33 -19.86
CA ALA A 50 -19.35 49.94 -20.58
C ALA A 50 -19.30 51.48 -20.55
N ARG A 51 -18.66 52.06 -19.54
CA ARG A 51 -18.47 53.51 -19.37
C ARG A 51 -17.21 53.78 -18.55
N GLU A 52 -16.53 54.87 -18.84
CA GLU A 52 -15.50 55.42 -17.95
C GLU A 52 -16.16 55.97 -16.67
N ILE A 53 -16.36 55.08 -15.69
CA ILE A 53 -16.89 55.37 -14.35
C ILE A 53 -16.04 54.64 -13.32
N THR A 54 -15.80 55.29 -12.17
CA THR A 54 -14.94 54.73 -11.12
C THR A 54 -15.76 53.92 -10.10
N ILE A 55 -15.11 52.98 -9.43
CA ILE A 55 -15.76 52.15 -8.40
C ILE A 55 -16.30 52.99 -7.23
N PRO A 56 -15.60 54.03 -6.71
CA PRO A 56 -16.18 54.90 -5.68
C PRO A 56 -17.47 55.61 -6.10
N GLU A 57 -17.63 55.97 -7.37
CA GLU A 57 -18.87 56.58 -7.88
C GLU A 57 -20.01 55.54 -7.92
N LEU A 58 -19.76 54.33 -8.43
CA LEU A 58 -20.73 53.22 -8.40
C LEU A 58 -21.18 52.86 -6.97
N LEU A 59 -20.26 52.87 -6.01
CA LEU A 59 -20.55 52.64 -4.60
C LEU A 59 -21.33 53.80 -3.96
N ALA A 60 -21.05 55.05 -4.35
CA ALA A 60 -21.83 56.21 -3.92
C ALA A 60 -23.28 56.16 -4.44
N GLU A 61 -23.48 55.67 -5.66
CA GLU A 61 -24.80 55.40 -6.26
C GLU A 61 -25.50 54.14 -5.71
N LYS A 62 -24.91 53.45 -4.72
CA LYS A 62 -25.39 52.18 -4.15
C LYS A 62 -25.63 51.07 -5.19
N LYS A 63 -24.83 51.01 -6.25
CA LYS A 63 -24.90 49.96 -7.27
C LYS A 63 -23.99 48.80 -6.92
N LEU A 64 -24.52 47.58 -6.93
CA LEU A 64 -23.74 46.34 -6.84
C LEU A 64 -23.21 45.92 -8.22
N PRO A 65 -22.20 45.03 -8.27
CA PRO A 65 -21.67 44.50 -9.52
C PRO A 65 -22.76 43.80 -10.35
N ARG A 66 -22.81 44.09 -11.65
CA ARG A 66 -23.77 43.48 -12.57
C ARG A 66 -23.43 42.00 -12.83
N PRO A 67 -24.34 41.06 -12.52
CA PRO A 67 -24.10 39.64 -12.73
C PRO A 67 -23.91 39.29 -14.20
N SER A 68 -23.14 38.22 -14.44
CA SER A 68 -22.97 37.65 -15.76
C SER A 68 -23.95 36.50 -15.97
N THR A 69 -24.84 36.65 -16.95
CA THR A 69 -25.88 35.68 -17.33
C THR A 69 -25.35 34.29 -17.70
N LYS A 70 -24.04 34.16 -17.97
CA LYS A 70 -23.39 32.89 -18.38
C LYS A 70 -23.48 31.76 -17.35
N TYR A 71 -23.64 32.08 -16.07
CA TYR A 71 -23.72 31.11 -14.97
C TYR A 71 -25.01 31.23 -14.15
N GLU A 72 -25.99 31.99 -14.66
CA GLU A 72 -27.25 32.30 -13.99
C GLU A 72 -28.02 31.01 -13.61
N ASP A 73 -28.05 30.00 -14.48
CA ASP A 73 -28.66 28.70 -14.20
C ASP A 73 -27.99 27.97 -13.02
N PHE A 74 -26.66 28.05 -12.89
CA PHE A 74 -25.93 27.45 -11.76
C PHE A 74 -26.15 28.24 -10.47
N GLN A 75 -26.20 29.57 -10.55
CA GLN A 75 -26.50 30.46 -9.43
C GLN A 75 -27.94 30.34 -8.94
N ASN A 76 -28.88 29.98 -9.81
CA ASN A 76 -30.27 29.73 -9.45
C ASN A 76 -30.52 28.30 -8.92
N THR A 77 -29.56 27.39 -9.10
CA THR A 77 -29.62 25.98 -8.68
C THR A 77 -28.55 25.62 -7.64
N VAL A 78 -27.47 24.93 -8.01
CA VAL A 78 -26.50 24.32 -7.08
C VAL A 78 -25.70 25.37 -6.29
N TRP A 79 -25.51 26.57 -6.85
CA TRP A 79 -24.79 27.67 -6.19
C TRP A 79 -25.72 28.68 -5.50
N ARG A 80 -27.04 28.42 -5.44
CA ARG A 80 -28.04 29.34 -4.90
C ARG A 80 -27.76 29.77 -3.46
N SER A 81 -27.37 28.84 -2.59
CA SER A 81 -27.01 29.16 -1.21
C SER A 81 -25.76 30.04 -1.12
N SER A 82 -24.76 29.80 -1.97
CA SER A 82 -23.56 30.64 -2.08
C SER A 82 -23.86 32.03 -2.68
N SER A 83 -24.82 32.11 -3.61
CA SER A 83 -25.32 33.36 -4.19
C SER A 83 -26.06 34.21 -3.15
N LEU A 84 -26.95 33.57 -2.37
CA LEU A 84 -27.66 34.21 -1.26
C LEU A 84 -26.69 34.67 -0.15
N ALA A 85 -25.70 33.85 0.21
CA ALA A 85 -24.64 34.22 1.15
C ALA A 85 -23.79 35.39 0.63
N SER A 86 -23.50 35.45 -0.67
CA SER A 86 -22.84 36.61 -1.29
C SER A 86 -23.69 37.87 -1.18
N ALA A 87 -24.99 37.78 -1.49
CA ALA A 87 -25.92 38.91 -1.45
C ALA A 87 -26.13 39.46 -0.02
N THR A 88 -26.18 38.59 1.01
CA THR A 88 -26.28 39.03 2.42
C THR A 88 -24.98 39.66 2.94
N CYS A 89 -23.81 39.29 2.40
CA CYS A 89 -22.55 39.98 2.69
C CYS A 89 -22.45 41.36 2.03
N LEU A 90 -23.10 41.56 0.88
CA LEU A 90 -23.04 42.77 0.05
C LEU A 90 -24.11 43.82 0.38
N GLN A 91 -24.48 43.96 1.65
CA GLN A 91 -25.41 44.99 2.11
C GLN A 91 -24.70 46.35 2.27
N PHE A 92 -25.22 47.41 1.66
CA PHE A 92 -24.60 48.74 1.73
C PHE A 92 -24.60 49.30 3.17
N ASP A 93 -25.60 48.96 3.97
CA ASP A 93 -25.62 49.20 5.40
C ASP A 93 -24.73 48.16 6.12
N PRO A 94 -23.66 48.57 6.83
CA PRO A 94 -22.78 47.64 7.56
C PRO A 94 -23.49 46.86 8.67
N SER A 95 -24.56 47.40 9.27
CA SER A 95 -25.29 46.75 10.37
C SER A 95 -26.04 45.50 9.90
N LEU A 96 -26.55 45.52 8.66
CA LEU A 96 -27.28 44.42 8.02
C LEU A 96 -26.38 43.28 7.53
N ARG A 97 -25.05 43.47 7.50
CA ARG A 97 -24.11 42.42 7.11
C ARG A 97 -24.00 41.36 8.24
N PRO A 98 -24.08 40.06 7.93
CA PRO A 98 -24.05 38.99 8.92
C PRO A 98 -22.71 38.91 9.67
N SER A 99 -22.68 38.20 10.80
CA SER A 99 -21.43 37.91 11.51
C SER A 99 -20.64 36.79 10.81
N VAL A 100 -19.31 36.76 11.01
CA VAL A 100 -18.45 35.66 10.50
C VAL A 100 -18.96 34.30 11.00
N THR A 101 -19.42 34.21 12.25
CA THR A 101 -20.06 33.02 12.81
C THR A 101 -21.31 32.63 12.05
N THR A 102 -22.25 33.57 11.83
CA THR A 102 -23.48 33.31 11.04
C THR A 102 -23.17 32.78 9.63
N ILE A 103 -22.17 33.34 8.96
CA ILE A 103 -21.71 32.89 7.63
C ILE A 103 -21.12 31.47 7.72
N LYS A 104 -20.25 31.23 8.71
CA LYS A 104 -19.63 29.93 8.96
C LYS A 104 -20.67 28.86 9.25
N ASP A 105 -21.66 29.15 10.07
CA ASP A 105 -22.75 28.23 10.44
C ASP A 105 -23.65 27.93 9.23
N THR A 106 -23.90 28.93 8.37
CA THR A 106 -24.56 28.75 7.07
C THR A 106 -23.77 27.80 6.15
N PHE A 107 -22.44 27.91 6.08
CA PHE A 107 -21.62 26.96 5.32
C PHE A 107 -21.50 25.58 5.99
N GLN A 108 -21.42 25.50 7.33
CA GLN A 108 -21.31 24.22 8.02
C GLN A 108 -22.61 23.42 7.98
N SER A 109 -23.78 24.06 8.08
CA SER A 109 -25.08 23.41 7.87
C SER A 109 -25.22 22.84 6.45
N LEU A 110 -24.75 23.56 5.43
CA LEU A 110 -24.67 23.06 4.05
C LEU A 110 -23.70 21.87 3.92
N ILE A 111 -22.55 21.90 4.61
CA ILE A 111 -21.59 20.77 4.63
C ILE A 111 -22.17 19.55 5.34
N VAL A 112 -22.87 19.73 6.47
CA VAL A 112 -23.48 18.62 7.22
C VAL A 112 -24.61 17.98 6.41
N ALA A 113 -25.48 18.78 5.76
CA ALA A 113 -26.47 18.28 4.81
C ALA A 113 -25.82 17.54 3.62
N GLY A 114 -24.66 18.00 3.15
CA GLY A 114 -23.84 17.34 2.14
C GLY A 114 -22.99 16.16 2.65
N SER A 115 -22.98 15.88 3.96
CA SER A 115 -22.22 14.78 4.59
C SER A 115 -23.11 13.59 4.97
N THR A 116 -24.42 13.82 5.13
CA THR A 116 -25.45 12.76 5.09
C THR A 116 -25.89 12.42 3.66
N GLN A 117 -25.35 13.10 2.65
CA GLN A 117 -25.39 12.69 1.25
C GLN A 117 -24.07 12.01 0.86
N SER A 118 -24.16 10.82 0.28
CA SER A 118 -23.07 10.22 -0.47
C SER A 118 -22.71 11.11 -1.66
N ILE A 119 -21.64 11.91 -1.53
CA ILE A 119 -21.06 12.63 -2.67
C ILE A 119 -20.53 11.59 -3.66
N ASN A 120 -21.38 11.20 -4.61
CA ASN A 120 -20.96 10.50 -5.82
C ASN A 120 -19.94 11.39 -6.53
N GLN A 121 -18.69 10.94 -6.52
CA GLN A 121 -17.54 11.64 -7.08
C GLN A 121 -17.87 12.22 -8.46
N GLY A 122 -17.82 13.55 -8.56
CA GLY A 122 -17.72 14.21 -9.85
C GLY A 122 -16.45 13.71 -10.54
N SER A 123 -16.63 12.85 -11.55
CA SER A 123 -15.62 12.21 -12.40
C SER A 123 -14.16 12.63 -12.14
N ASN A 124 -13.31 11.66 -11.78
CA ASN A 124 -11.85 11.82 -11.67
C ASN A 124 -11.22 12.54 -12.88
N HIS A 125 -11.84 12.55 -14.07
CA HIS A 125 -11.35 13.34 -15.20
C HIS A 125 -11.26 14.85 -14.92
N ASN A 126 -12.14 15.44 -14.10
CA ASN A 126 -12.11 16.89 -13.88
C ASN A 126 -11.06 17.32 -12.86
N GLU A 127 -10.88 16.59 -11.74
CA GLU A 127 -9.71 16.81 -10.86
C GLU A 127 -8.42 16.56 -11.63
N THR A 128 -8.32 15.46 -12.36
CA THR A 128 -7.12 15.17 -13.17
C THR A 128 -6.88 16.23 -14.24
N ALA A 129 -7.93 16.79 -14.87
CA ALA A 129 -7.78 17.85 -15.87
C ALA A 129 -7.41 19.21 -15.24
N ILE A 130 -7.90 19.52 -14.04
CA ILE A 130 -7.49 20.72 -13.30
C ILE A 130 -6.04 20.58 -12.83
N GLU A 131 -5.65 19.43 -12.30
CA GLU A 131 -4.29 19.17 -11.84
C GLU A 131 -3.30 19.10 -13.01
N LYS A 132 -3.71 18.51 -14.14
CA LYS A 132 -2.95 18.51 -15.39
C LYS A 132 -2.84 19.92 -16.00
N ARG A 133 -3.88 20.76 -15.90
CA ARG A 133 -3.77 22.19 -16.25
C ARG A 133 -2.86 22.97 -15.31
N LYS A 134 -2.85 22.68 -14.00
CA LYS A 134 -1.88 23.28 -13.06
C LYS A 134 -0.46 22.86 -13.42
N GLN A 135 -0.22 21.57 -13.69
CA GLN A 135 1.08 21.05 -14.13
C GLN A 135 1.51 21.66 -15.47
N GLU A 136 0.62 21.71 -16.47
CA GLU A 136 0.89 22.37 -17.75
C GLU A 136 1.14 23.88 -17.59
N THR A 137 0.44 24.56 -16.67
CA THR A 137 0.68 25.99 -16.39
C THR A 137 2.02 26.20 -15.70
N VAL A 138 2.36 25.40 -14.68
CA VAL A 138 3.66 25.44 -14.00
C VAL A 138 4.79 25.12 -14.98
N VAL A 139 4.68 24.06 -15.79
CA VAL A 139 5.67 23.71 -16.80
C VAL A 139 5.80 24.80 -17.86
N ASN A 140 4.71 25.35 -18.39
CA ASN A 140 4.78 26.43 -19.39
C ASN A 140 5.31 27.74 -18.81
N THR A 141 5.01 28.09 -17.55
CA THR A 141 5.57 29.26 -16.88
C THR A 141 7.06 29.07 -16.61
N SER A 142 7.49 27.90 -16.13
CA SER A 142 8.92 27.58 -15.94
C SER A 142 9.68 27.54 -17.27
N VAL A 143 9.11 26.95 -18.33
CA VAL A 143 9.71 26.95 -19.68
C VAL A 143 9.76 28.36 -20.27
N LYS A 144 8.79 29.24 -19.95
CA LYS A 144 8.83 30.65 -20.37
C LYS A 144 9.92 31.42 -19.61
N LEU A 145 10.01 31.27 -18.29
CA LEU A 145 11.07 31.85 -17.46
C LEU A 145 12.47 31.38 -17.92
N VAL A 146 12.64 30.08 -18.17
CA VAL A 146 13.90 29.52 -18.67
C VAL A 146 14.22 30.02 -20.09
N ARG A 147 13.22 30.21 -20.97
CA ARG A 147 13.45 30.82 -22.30
C ARG A 147 13.80 32.30 -22.22
N GLU A 148 13.17 33.04 -21.31
CA GLU A 148 13.48 34.45 -21.07
C GLU A 148 14.90 34.59 -20.52
N GLN A 149 15.28 33.78 -19.51
CA GLN A 149 16.65 33.71 -18.98
C GLN A 149 17.70 33.27 -20.03
N ILE A 150 17.38 32.30 -20.89
CA ILE A 150 18.27 31.90 -22.00
C ILE A 150 18.38 33.01 -23.05
N SER A 151 17.31 33.79 -23.28
CA SER A 151 17.38 34.94 -24.20
C SER A 151 18.21 36.10 -23.63
N GLU A 152 18.15 36.34 -22.31
CA GLU A 152 18.97 37.33 -21.62
C GLU A 152 20.44 36.89 -21.55
N ALA A 153 20.72 35.60 -21.33
CA ALA A 153 22.08 35.04 -21.39
C ALA A 153 22.68 35.17 -22.81
N ASN A 154 21.94 34.76 -23.84
CA ASN A 154 22.40 34.83 -25.24
C ASN A 154 22.51 36.27 -25.78
N ALA A 155 21.90 37.27 -25.13
CA ALA A 155 22.07 38.67 -25.47
C ALA A 155 23.41 39.27 -24.96
N ASN A 156 24.03 38.64 -23.97
CA ASN A 156 25.24 39.15 -23.31
C ASN A 156 26.56 38.62 -23.91
N ASP A 157 26.55 37.48 -24.62
CA ASP A 157 27.76 36.92 -25.25
C ASP A 157 27.91 37.34 -26.72
N LYS A 158 28.65 38.44 -26.93
CA LYS A 158 29.19 38.84 -28.23
C LYS A 158 30.68 38.47 -28.29
N PRO A 159 31.14 37.60 -29.20
CA PRO A 159 32.52 37.11 -29.17
C PRO A 159 33.51 38.12 -29.75
N THR A 160 34.58 38.40 -29.00
CA THR A 160 35.83 38.94 -29.54
C THR A 160 36.71 37.82 -30.09
N SER A 161 37.46 38.13 -31.15
CA SER A 161 38.46 37.30 -31.84
C SER A 161 39.59 36.78 -30.91
N SER A 162 40.42 35.77 -31.23
CA SER A 162 40.87 35.26 -32.54
C SER A 162 41.56 33.88 -32.49
N SER A 163 41.51 33.15 -33.62
CA SER A 163 42.56 32.26 -34.18
C SER A 163 42.78 30.80 -33.71
N SER A 164 43.18 29.99 -34.71
CA SER A 164 43.76 28.64 -34.69
C SER A 164 42.83 27.44 -34.46
N THR A 165 42.48 26.82 -35.59
CA THR A 165 41.67 25.61 -35.75
C THR A 165 42.47 24.31 -35.58
N ALA A 166 42.07 23.45 -34.64
CA ALA A 166 42.13 21.99 -34.77
C ALA A 166 41.30 21.31 -33.66
N SER A 167 40.56 20.26 -34.01
CA SER A 167 39.87 19.35 -33.07
C SER A 167 38.76 19.95 -32.19
N ILE A 168 37.52 19.95 -32.70
CA ILE A 168 36.28 19.43 -32.06
C ILE A 168 35.13 19.67 -33.06
N GLU A 169 34.74 18.62 -33.80
CA GLU A 169 33.42 18.53 -34.42
C GLU A 169 33.15 17.07 -34.86
N ARG A 170 32.61 16.25 -33.95
CA ARG A 170 32.04 14.92 -34.24
C ARG A 170 31.30 14.33 -33.02
N GLN A 171 30.14 14.89 -32.67
CA GLN A 171 29.12 14.17 -31.88
C GLN A 171 27.74 14.85 -31.92
N SER A 172 27.10 14.89 -33.09
CA SER A 172 25.69 15.29 -33.23
C SER A 172 24.94 14.61 -34.37
N GLU A 173 25.33 13.40 -34.77
CA GLU A 173 24.56 12.60 -35.74
C GLU A 173 24.81 11.10 -35.53
N LEU A 174 23.88 10.41 -34.83
CA LEU A 174 23.64 8.95 -34.89
C LEU A 174 22.54 8.52 -33.90
N THR A 175 21.26 8.72 -34.24
CA THR A 175 20.14 7.82 -33.81
C THR A 175 18.92 7.93 -34.73
N LYS A 176 19.19 7.92 -36.04
CA LYS A 176 18.23 7.42 -37.04
C LYS A 176 18.98 6.55 -38.04
N ASN A 177 18.99 5.24 -37.82
CA ASN A 177 18.61 4.35 -38.90
C ASN A 177 18.19 2.95 -38.43
N ARG A 178 17.12 2.49 -39.08
CA ARG A 178 16.48 1.20 -38.93
C ARG A 178 17.05 0.31 -40.02
N VAL A 179 17.79 -0.74 -39.64
CA VAL A 179 18.27 -1.72 -40.63
C VAL A 179 17.06 -2.52 -41.13
N GLN A 180 16.72 -2.34 -42.40
CA GLN A 180 16.05 -3.37 -43.19
C GLN A 180 17.10 -4.00 -44.12
N VAL A 181 17.22 -5.32 -44.06
CA VAL A 181 17.89 -6.08 -45.12
C VAL A 181 16.98 -6.04 -46.34
N VAL A 182 17.55 -5.62 -47.48
CA VAL A 182 16.95 -5.81 -48.80
C VAL A 182 17.57 -7.07 -49.39
N ASP A 183 16.74 -7.97 -49.91
CA ASP A 183 17.17 -8.93 -50.91
C ASP A 183 16.45 -8.60 -52.25
N LEU A 184 17.05 -9.06 -53.33
CA LEU A 184 16.87 -8.55 -54.68
C LEU A 184 15.57 -9.05 -55.32
N THR A 185 14.66 -8.12 -55.63
CA THR A 185 13.92 -8.04 -56.91
C THR A 185 12.93 -6.88 -56.86
N GLY A 186 13.15 -5.86 -57.71
CA GLY A 186 12.26 -4.71 -57.77
C GLY A 186 10.93 -5.05 -58.45
N ASN A 187 9.81 -4.82 -57.76
CA ASN A 187 8.53 -4.47 -58.38
C ASN A 187 7.55 -3.91 -57.35
N GLU A 188 7.12 -2.66 -57.56
CA GLU A 188 6.00 -2.09 -56.81
C GLU A 188 4.67 -2.68 -57.29
N LYS A 189 3.76 -3.01 -56.36
CA LYS A 189 2.32 -2.94 -56.64
C LYS A 189 1.47 -2.74 -55.38
N ARG A 190 0.52 -1.82 -55.50
CA ARG A 190 -0.32 -1.23 -54.45
C ARG A 190 -1.68 -1.92 -54.42
N ILE A 191 -1.96 -2.80 -53.46
CA ILE A 191 -3.30 -3.38 -53.23
C ILE A 191 -3.67 -3.37 -51.73
N SER A 192 -4.96 -3.22 -51.46
CA SER A 192 -5.63 -3.04 -50.17
C SER A 192 -5.46 -4.18 -49.16
N LYS A 193 -5.41 -3.84 -47.85
CA LYS A 193 -5.35 -4.82 -46.76
C LYS A 193 -6.74 -5.36 -46.37
N THR A 194 -7.06 -6.56 -46.83
CA THR A 194 -8.09 -7.42 -46.24
C THR A 194 -7.60 -8.10 -44.95
N ARG A 195 -8.50 -8.34 -43.99
CA ARG A 195 -8.20 -9.09 -42.75
C ARG A 195 -8.05 -10.59 -43.00
N LEU A 196 -7.03 -11.24 -42.43
CA LEU A 196 -6.95 -12.69 -42.21
C LEU A 196 -6.51 -12.99 -40.76
N SER A 197 -6.92 -14.14 -40.21
CA SER A 197 -6.84 -14.46 -38.78
C SER A 197 -5.61 -15.30 -38.38
N PRO A 198 -5.28 -15.39 -37.07
CA PRO A 198 -4.08 -16.09 -36.58
C PRO A 198 -4.10 -17.63 -36.65
N GLU A 199 -5.11 -18.28 -37.25
CA GLU A 199 -5.21 -19.75 -37.31
C GLU A 199 -4.25 -20.43 -38.33
N ALA A 200 -3.59 -19.69 -39.23
CA ALA A 200 -2.82 -20.28 -40.33
C ALA A 200 -1.40 -20.79 -39.99
N ILE A 201 -0.79 -20.39 -38.87
CA ILE A 201 0.66 -20.61 -38.61
C ILE A 201 0.96 -21.92 -37.83
N LYS A 202 -0.06 -22.69 -37.42
CA LYS A 202 0.12 -23.93 -36.61
C LYS A 202 -0.06 -25.27 -37.35
N ARG A 203 0.12 -25.30 -38.69
CA ARG A 203 -0.17 -26.50 -39.51
C ARG A 203 0.95 -26.99 -40.45
N HIS A 204 2.21 -26.58 -40.28
CA HIS A 204 3.28 -26.94 -41.23
C HIS A 204 4.62 -27.39 -40.60
N ALA A 205 4.56 -28.32 -39.64
CA ALA A 205 5.74 -29.06 -39.15
C ALA A 205 5.37 -30.39 -38.43
N ARG A 206 4.84 -31.35 -39.19
CA ARG A 206 4.84 -32.80 -38.87
C ARG A 206 4.94 -33.56 -40.21
N HIS A 207 5.64 -34.71 -40.21
CA HIS A 207 6.14 -35.45 -41.39
C HIS A 207 7.37 -34.74 -41.99
N ILE A 208 8.51 -35.38 -42.31
CA ILE A 208 9.02 -36.78 -42.31
C ILE A 208 10.43 -36.72 -41.64
N GLY A 209 11.09 -37.74 -41.07
CA GLY A 209 10.84 -39.19 -41.02
C GLY A 209 12.08 -40.00 -41.44
N SER A 210 13.04 -40.16 -40.51
CA SER A 210 14.04 -41.27 -40.39
C SER A 210 15.15 -41.50 -41.44
N ALA A 211 16.22 -42.16 -40.94
CA ALA A 211 17.35 -42.82 -41.61
C ALA A 211 18.48 -41.94 -42.20
N SER A 212 19.76 -42.35 -42.23
CA SER A 212 20.64 -43.17 -41.35
C SER A 212 22.07 -43.19 -41.96
N VAL A 213 23.07 -43.77 -41.24
CA VAL A 213 24.46 -44.04 -41.69
C VAL A 213 25.38 -42.78 -41.72
N GLY A 214 26.64 -42.82 -41.26
CA GLY A 214 27.46 -43.95 -40.81
C GLY A 214 28.66 -43.61 -39.90
N CYS A 215 29.51 -44.62 -39.71
CA CYS A 215 30.54 -44.76 -38.68
C CYS A 215 31.72 -43.77 -38.75
N ALA A 216 32.36 -43.49 -37.60
CA ALA A 216 33.64 -44.10 -37.19
C ALA A 216 34.25 -43.41 -35.94
N GLU A 217 34.61 -44.22 -34.93
CA GLU A 217 35.97 -44.35 -34.31
C GLU A 217 36.79 -43.09 -33.90
N ASN A 218 37.59 -43.05 -32.81
CA ASN A 218 37.82 -43.95 -31.65
C ASN A 218 38.70 -43.21 -30.59
N ILE A 219 38.91 -43.82 -29.40
CA ILE A 219 40.07 -43.59 -28.46
C ILE A 219 40.13 -42.23 -27.71
N SER A 220 40.48 -42.11 -26.40
CA SER A 220 40.52 -43.06 -25.27
C SER A 220 40.75 -42.36 -23.89
N VAL A 221 40.04 -42.83 -22.84
CA VAL A 221 40.57 -43.35 -21.53
C VAL A 221 41.53 -42.47 -20.69
N THR A 222 41.14 -42.03 -19.47
CA THR A 222 41.40 -42.70 -18.15
C THR A 222 40.78 -41.87 -16.99
N GLN A 223 40.74 -42.30 -15.70
CA GLN A 223 40.09 -43.48 -15.08
C GLN A 223 40.12 -43.36 -13.52
N SER A 224 39.02 -43.68 -12.82
CA SER A 224 38.91 -44.26 -11.43
C SER A 224 37.44 -44.12 -10.95
N SER A 225 36.61 -45.16 -10.84
CA SER A 225 36.56 -46.30 -9.88
C SER A 225 36.37 -45.85 -8.41
N SER A 226 35.46 -46.39 -7.59
CA SER A 226 34.67 -47.65 -7.58
C SER A 226 33.20 -47.39 -7.16
N GLY A 227 32.17 -48.18 -7.54
CA GLY A 227 31.77 -49.49 -6.97
C GLY A 227 30.80 -49.30 -5.76
N VAL A 228 29.61 -49.91 -5.61
CA VAL A 228 29.07 -51.20 -6.07
C VAL A 228 27.52 -51.17 -6.10
N THR A 229 26.94 -51.58 -7.25
CA THR A 229 25.68 -52.33 -7.55
C THR A 229 24.69 -52.74 -6.43
N LYS A 230 23.38 -53.03 -6.61
CA LYS A 230 22.42 -53.29 -7.73
C LYS A 230 21.00 -53.35 -7.07
N SER A 231 19.82 -53.51 -7.70
CA SER A 231 19.36 -53.68 -9.10
C SER A 231 17.87 -53.27 -9.22
N LEU A 232 17.30 -53.26 -10.44
CA LEU A 232 15.84 -53.32 -10.70
C LEU A 232 15.42 -54.73 -11.19
N LYS A 233 14.11 -55.03 -11.12
CA LYS A 233 13.41 -55.74 -12.22
C LYS A 233 11.90 -55.43 -12.26
N LEU A 234 11.38 -55.34 -13.49
CA LEU A 234 10.02 -54.98 -13.89
C LEU A 234 9.52 -56.03 -14.89
N LYS A 235 8.21 -56.37 -14.91
CA LYS A 235 7.43 -57.13 -15.94
C LYS A 235 6.03 -57.48 -15.35
N THR A 236 4.88 -57.59 -16.03
CA THR A 236 4.38 -57.28 -17.41
C THR A 236 2.82 -57.29 -17.41
N LEU A 237 2.14 -56.93 -18.51
CA LEU A 237 0.66 -56.82 -18.64
C LEU A 237 -0.05 -58.10 -19.21
N ASP A 238 -1.31 -58.33 -18.77
CA ASP A 238 -2.61 -58.70 -19.44
C ASP A 238 -2.72 -59.81 -20.55
N PRO A 239 -3.94 -60.28 -20.99
CA PRO A 239 -5.23 -60.67 -20.34
C PRO A 239 -5.73 -62.09 -20.86
N PRO A 240 -6.93 -62.39 -21.47
CA PRO A 240 -8.38 -62.16 -21.17
C PRO A 240 -9.35 -63.42 -21.24
N THR A 241 -10.61 -63.30 -20.74
CA THR A 241 -11.88 -64.08 -21.08
C THR A 241 -11.97 -65.62 -20.78
N ALA A 242 -13.13 -66.30 -20.56
CA ALA A 242 -14.60 -66.04 -20.45
C ALA A 242 -15.24 -67.11 -19.47
N ILE A 243 -16.55 -67.18 -19.07
CA ILE A 243 -17.80 -67.60 -19.79
C ILE A 243 -19.06 -67.45 -18.86
N ASN A 244 -20.22 -67.02 -19.43
CA ASN A 244 -21.70 -67.21 -19.19
C ASN A 244 -22.28 -68.07 -18.03
N THR A 245 -23.58 -68.04 -17.59
CA THR A 245 -24.89 -67.36 -17.92
C THR A 245 -25.82 -67.39 -16.65
N THR A 246 -27.04 -66.82 -16.49
CA THR A 246 -28.28 -66.84 -17.34
C THR A 246 -29.35 -65.80 -16.89
N ASP A 247 -30.10 -65.22 -17.86
CA ASP A 247 -31.50 -64.66 -17.96
C ASP A 247 -32.29 -64.14 -16.72
N GLN A 248 -33.18 -63.11 -16.69
CA GLN A 248 -33.90 -62.16 -17.58
C GLN A 248 -35.46 -62.25 -17.42
N LYS A 249 -36.15 -61.18 -16.94
CA LYS A 249 -37.32 -60.47 -17.58
C LYS A 249 -38.21 -59.62 -16.62
N ASP A 250 -38.37 -58.35 -17.00
CA ASP A 250 -39.57 -57.47 -17.15
C ASP A 250 -40.78 -57.36 -16.18
N GLU A 251 -41.30 -56.11 -16.17
CA GLU A 251 -42.67 -55.59 -15.93
C GLU A 251 -43.36 -55.56 -14.53
N LEU A 252 -43.34 -54.35 -13.94
CA LEU A 252 -44.51 -53.50 -13.63
C LEU A 252 -45.91 -54.16 -13.56
N GLU A 253 -46.59 -54.13 -12.40
CA GLU A 253 -47.98 -53.60 -12.24
C GLU A 253 -48.57 -53.63 -10.80
N ARG A 254 -49.44 -52.63 -10.54
CA ARG A 254 -50.63 -52.50 -9.65
C ARG A 254 -50.71 -53.21 -8.27
N HIS A 255 -50.90 -52.52 -7.12
CA HIS A 255 -52.03 -51.72 -6.57
C HIS A 255 -53.17 -52.48 -5.82
N THR A 256 -53.35 -52.13 -4.52
CA THR A 256 -54.62 -52.05 -3.72
C THR A 256 -55.26 -53.29 -3.05
N GLN A 257 -55.48 -53.21 -1.72
CA GLN A 257 -56.77 -53.26 -0.95
C GLN A 257 -56.42 -53.36 0.58
N ARG A 258 -56.90 -52.52 1.52
CA ARG A 258 -58.28 -52.24 2.05
C ARG A 258 -59.00 -53.52 2.53
N GLN A 259 -59.65 -53.62 3.69
CA GLN A 259 -59.98 -52.73 4.84
C GLN A 259 -60.16 -53.64 6.11
N LEU A 260 -60.32 -53.17 7.35
CA LEU A 260 -61.59 -52.75 7.98
C LEU A 260 -61.40 -52.38 9.48
N HIS A 261 -62.14 -51.36 9.96
CA HIS A 261 -62.64 -51.12 11.35
C HIS A 261 -61.58 -50.93 12.48
N GLU A 262 -61.70 -50.08 13.52
CA GLU A 262 -62.63 -49.04 14.03
C GLU A 262 -61.87 -48.24 15.16
N GLN A 263 -62.31 -47.16 15.83
CA GLN A 263 -63.56 -46.37 15.92
C GLN A 263 -63.25 -44.91 16.39
N ASP A 264 -64.22 -43.99 16.24
CA ASP A 264 -64.43 -42.65 16.86
C ASP A 264 -65.98 -42.51 17.05
N PRO A 265 -66.66 -41.56 17.79
CA PRO A 265 -66.29 -40.12 17.98
C PRO A 265 -66.85 -39.31 19.23
N LEU A 266 -66.31 -38.08 19.47
CA LEU A 266 -66.99 -36.78 19.85
C LEU A 266 -67.98 -36.71 21.07
N PRO A 267 -68.72 -35.59 21.41
CA PRO A 267 -68.75 -34.16 20.97
C PRO A 267 -68.61 -33.08 22.11
N ILE A 268 -68.23 -31.81 21.87
CA ILE A 268 -69.02 -30.56 21.58
C ILE A 268 -70.12 -30.18 22.61
N ASP A 269 -70.06 -29.02 23.31
CA ASP A 269 -70.75 -27.75 22.92
C ASP A 269 -70.74 -26.59 24.00
N LEU A 270 -71.25 -25.43 23.57
CA LEU A 270 -71.43 -24.10 24.18
C LEU A 270 -72.44 -23.98 25.36
N THR A 271 -72.40 -22.78 25.99
CA THR A 271 -73.49 -21.95 26.59
C THR A 271 -73.31 -21.55 28.07
N GLY A 272 -73.62 -20.28 28.44
CA GLY A 272 -73.68 -19.90 29.87
C GLY A 272 -73.53 -18.42 30.31
N TYR A 273 -74.38 -17.51 29.83
CA TYR A 273 -74.92 -16.31 30.53
C TYR A 273 -74.05 -15.16 31.12
N ASN A 274 -74.57 -13.94 30.93
CA ASN A 274 -74.18 -12.67 31.56
C ASN A 274 -74.62 -12.60 33.05
N ASP A 275 -74.01 -11.72 33.87
CA ASP A 275 -74.61 -10.39 34.15
C ASP A 275 -73.83 -9.50 35.16
N ASN A 276 -73.60 -8.25 34.72
CA ASN A 276 -73.72 -6.96 35.44
C ASN A 276 -72.73 -6.45 36.52
N MET A 277 -72.54 -5.12 36.40
CA MET A 277 -72.05 -4.09 37.33
C MET A 277 -70.55 -4.01 37.67
N ASP A 278 -69.96 -2.81 37.82
CA ASP A 278 -70.16 -1.51 37.13
C ASP A 278 -68.99 -0.55 37.51
N LEU A 279 -68.80 0.55 36.76
CA LEU A 279 -68.04 1.77 37.11
C LEU A 279 -66.60 1.59 37.67
N SER A 280 -65.53 2.05 37.01
CA SER A 280 -65.26 3.47 36.75
C SER A 280 -63.83 3.69 36.21
N ASN A 281 -63.63 4.82 35.51
CA ASN A 281 -62.36 5.43 35.09
C ASN A 281 -61.80 5.02 33.72
N ASP A 282 -62.53 5.44 32.69
CA ASP A 282 -62.10 6.45 31.72
C ASP A 282 -60.78 6.25 30.93
N ASP A 283 -60.95 6.11 29.61
CA ASP A 283 -60.20 6.75 28.51
C ASP A 283 -58.65 6.65 28.49
N VAL A 284 -57.98 6.13 27.45
CA VAL A 284 -58.34 6.04 26.01
C VAL A 284 -57.78 4.76 25.38
N LEU A 285 -58.63 4.00 24.67
CA LEU A 285 -58.22 2.97 23.70
C LEU A 285 -59.08 3.04 22.43
N SER A 286 -58.70 3.89 21.47
CA SER A 286 -59.00 3.69 20.05
C SER A 286 -58.28 4.74 19.19
N GLU A 287 -57.34 4.30 18.36
CA GLU A 287 -57.15 4.74 16.96
C GLU A 287 -55.84 4.13 16.41
N SER A 288 -55.97 2.98 15.74
CA SER A 288 -54.99 2.59 14.73
C SER A 288 -55.17 3.57 13.56
N PRO A 289 -54.11 4.23 13.06
CA PRO A 289 -54.27 5.46 12.30
C PRO A 289 -54.88 5.23 10.91
N SER A 290 -56.11 5.69 10.73
CA SER A 290 -56.78 5.89 9.44
C SER A 290 -56.21 7.06 8.61
N LEU A 291 -55.23 7.79 9.16
CA LEU A 291 -54.62 9.01 8.60
C LEU A 291 -53.90 8.88 7.24
N SER A 292 -53.82 7.69 6.64
CA SER A 292 -53.11 7.49 5.36
C SER A 292 -53.99 7.52 4.12
N LEU A 293 -55.30 7.28 4.24
CA LEU A 293 -56.21 7.07 3.10
C LEU A 293 -56.65 8.38 2.43
N GLU A 294 -57.21 9.33 3.21
CA GLU A 294 -57.72 10.61 2.69
C GLU A 294 -56.65 11.41 1.94
N ILE A 295 -55.40 11.38 2.43
CA ILE A 295 -54.25 12.10 1.86
C ILE A 295 -53.87 11.57 0.46
N VAL A 296 -54.16 10.30 0.14
CA VAL A 296 -53.84 9.71 -1.17
C VAL A 296 -54.96 9.97 -2.17
N GLU A 297 -56.23 9.78 -1.78
CA GLU A 297 -57.38 10.08 -2.65
C GLU A 297 -57.42 11.57 -3.04
N GLU A 298 -57.16 12.48 -2.10
CA GLU A 298 -57.14 13.94 -2.32
C GLU A 298 -55.99 14.38 -3.25
N LYS A 299 -54.88 13.62 -3.27
CA LYS A 299 -53.63 14.02 -3.96
C LYS A 299 -53.49 13.46 -5.38
N TYR A 300 -54.07 12.30 -5.71
CA TYR A 300 -53.91 11.66 -7.03
C TYR A 300 -55.23 11.40 -7.79
N GLY A 301 -56.38 11.44 -7.11
CA GLY A 301 -57.70 11.33 -7.74
C GLY A 301 -58.06 9.94 -8.28
N LYS A 302 -59.23 9.86 -8.95
CA LYS A 302 -59.95 8.60 -9.27
C LYS A 302 -59.23 7.60 -10.17
N GLU A 303 -58.10 7.95 -10.79
CA GLU A 303 -57.30 7.01 -11.59
C GLU A 303 -56.35 6.15 -10.72
N SER A 304 -56.19 6.45 -9.42
CA SER A 304 -55.31 5.73 -8.47
C SER A 304 -56.02 4.61 -7.67
N ASN A 305 -57.35 4.45 -7.79
CA ASN A 305 -58.15 3.43 -7.08
C ASN A 305 -57.59 1.99 -7.21
N PHE A 306 -56.87 1.71 -8.30
CA PHE A 306 -56.21 0.44 -8.57
C PHE A 306 -55.08 0.08 -7.58
N ILE A 307 -54.31 1.07 -7.12
CA ILE A 307 -53.23 0.83 -6.17
C ILE A 307 -53.81 0.71 -4.75
N MET A 308 -54.87 1.46 -4.46
CA MET A 308 -55.59 1.42 -3.19
C MET A 308 -56.13 0.01 -2.89
N SER A 309 -56.84 -0.62 -3.84
CA SER A 309 -57.33 -2.00 -3.69
C SER A 309 -56.22 -3.06 -3.52
N SER A 310 -54.99 -2.73 -3.95
CA SER A 310 -53.82 -3.59 -3.78
C SER A 310 -53.14 -3.37 -2.41
N ILE A 311 -53.19 -2.15 -1.87
CA ILE A 311 -52.69 -1.76 -0.54
C ILE A 311 -53.62 -2.19 0.59
N GLU A 312 -54.93 -2.24 0.33
CA GLU A 312 -55.99 -2.63 1.28
C GLU A 312 -56.06 -4.14 1.58
N LYS A 313 -55.33 -4.98 0.82
CA LYS A 313 -55.30 -6.44 1.00
C LYS A 313 -54.85 -6.81 2.42
N ARG A 314 -55.67 -7.59 3.12
CA ARG A 314 -55.26 -8.17 4.42
C ARG A 314 -54.20 -9.25 4.20
N PRO A 315 -53.42 -9.64 5.22
CA PRO A 315 -52.41 -10.69 5.09
C PRO A 315 -52.95 -12.01 4.50
N GLU A 316 -54.21 -12.34 4.80
CA GLU A 316 -54.93 -13.50 4.28
C GLU A 316 -55.36 -13.40 2.79
N ASP A 317 -55.44 -12.19 2.23
CA ASP A 317 -55.93 -11.91 0.86
C ASP A 317 -54.80 -11.74 -0.19
N VAL A 318 -53.56 -12.05 0.19
CA VAL A 318 -52.37 -11.82 -0.63
C VAL A 318 -52.17 -12.97 -1.61
N GLU A 319 -52.31 -12.68 -2.91
CA GLU A 319 -51.96 -13.64 -3.96
C GLU A 319 -50.44 -13.82 -4.02
N TYR A 320 -49.98 -15.08 -4.06
CA TYR A 320 -48.58 -15.45 -4.21
C TYR A 320 -48.36 -16.12 -5.57
N TYR A 321 -47.43 -15.60 -6.35
CA TYR A 321 -47.22 -16.08 -7.72
C TYR A 321 -46.71 -17.52 -7.74
N LYS A 322 -47.44 -18.41 -8.42
CA LYS A 322 -47.18 -19.87 -8.45
C LYS A 322 -47.04 -20.46 -7.03
N GLU A 323 -47.88 -20.02 -6.09
CA GLU A 323 -47.91 -20.43 -4.67
C GLU A 323 -46.61 -20.14 -3.88
N ASN A 324 -45.69 -19.35 -4.45
CA ASN A 324 -44.41 -19.05 -3.83
C ASN A 324 -44.54 -17.89 -2.85
N LEU A 325 -44.52 -18.20 -1.54
CA LEU A 325 -44.61 -17.22 -0.44
C LEU A 325 -43.55 -16.10 -0.47
N LEU A 326 -42.48 -16.24 -1.26
CA LEU A 326 -41.45 -15.20 -1.46
C LEU A 326 -41.77 -14.22 -2.61
N LEU A 327 -42.85 -14.47 -3.36
CA LEU A 327 -43.30 -13.74 -4.55
C LEU A 327 -44.74 -13.22 -4.40
N PRO A 328 -45.06 -12.38 -3.39
CA PRO A 328 -46.36 -11.73 -3.30
C PRO A 328 -46.62 -10.89 -4.56
N VAL A 329 -47.78 -11.09 -5.18
CA VAL A 329 -48.24 -10.31 -6.32
C VAL A 329 -48.74 -8.96 -5.81
N PHE A 330 -48.14 -7.87 -6.31
CA PHE A 330 -48.61 -6.53 -5.98
C PHE A 330 -49.93 -6.25 -6.70
N SER A 331 -50.04 -6.57 -8.00
CA SER A 331 -51.32 -6.60 -8.72
C SER A 331 -51.25 -7.36 -10.04
N ASP A 332 -52.43 -7.71 -10.57
CA ASP A 332 -52.62 -8.51 -11.79
C ASP A 332 -52.87 -7.66 -13.04
N GLU A 333 -53.36 -6.43 -12.88
CA GLU A 333 -53.65 -5.56 -14.03
C GLU A 333 -52.41 -4.81 -14.53
N LYS A 334 -52.49 -4.40 -15.79
CA LYS A 334 -51.43 -3.70 -16.50
C LYS A 334 -51.47 -2.19 -16.22
N TYR A 335 -50.88 -1.80 -15.10
CA TYR A 335 -50.78 -0.40 -14.69
C TYR A 335 -49.33 0.14 -14.74
N VAL A 336 -49.15 1.38 -15.18
CA VAL A 336 -47.84 2.08 -15.22
C VAL A 336 -47.98 3.38 -14.43
N PRO A 337 -47.54 3.44 -13.15
CA PRO A 337 -47.73 4.63 -12.35
C PRO A 337 -46.96 5.84 -12.90
N PRO A 338 -47.52 7.06 -12.82
CA PRO A 338 -46.78 8.31 -13.03
C PRO A 338 -45.49 8.37 -12.20
N PRO A 339 -44.40 8.99 -12.69
CA PRO A 339 -43.11 9.01 -11.98
C PRO A 339 -43.14 9.50 -10.53
N GLN A 340 -44.04 10.44 -10.20
CA GLN A 340 -44.21 10.93 -8.83
C GLN A 340 -44.94 9.94 -7.92
N GLU A 341 -45.91 9.20 -8.45
CA GLU A 341 -46.64 8.15 -7.73
C GLU A 341 -45.72 6.94 -7.47
N VAL A 342 -44.87 6.57 -8.45
CA VAL A 342 -43.78 5.59 -8.24
C VAL A 342 -42.89 6.02 -7.07
N VAL A 343 -42.49 7.29 -6.99
CA VAL A 343 -41.69 7.80 -5.88
C VAL A 343 -42.43 7.63 -4.56
N ASP A 344 -43.63 8.18 -4.46
CA ASP A 344 -44.34 8.29 -3.19
C ASP A 344 -44.70 6.90 -2.62
N LEU A 345 -44.98 5.91 -3.48
CA LEU A 345 -45.15 4.50 -3.09
C LEU A 345 -43.85 3.82 -2.65
N LEU A 346 -42.76 3.99 -3.41
CA LEU A 346 -41.48 3.34 -3.10
C LEU A 346 -40.87 3.87 -1.79
N PHE A 347 -40.98 5.18 -1.51
CA PHE A 347 -40.57 5.77 -0.23
C PHE A 347 -41.62 5.59 0.88
N GLY A 348 -42.84 5.19 0.52
CA GLY A 348 -43.94 4.85 1.43
C GLY A 348 -43.94 3.40 1.95
N VAL A 349 -43.03 2.52 1.54
CA VAL A 349 -42.98 1.13 2.02
C VAL A 349 -42.79 1.06 3.54
N GLY A 350 -43.69 0.36 4.23
CA GLY A 350 -43.75 0.29 5.69
C GLY A 350 -44.54 1.44 6.37
N LYS A 351 -45.14 2.35 5.59
CA LYS A 351 -46.02 3.44 6.08
C LYS A 351 -47.34 3.54 5.30
N LEU A 352 -47.23 3.56 3.97
CA LEU A 352 -48.33 3.58 3.00
C LEU A 352 -48.52 2.20 2.34
N VAL A 353 -47.41 1.49 2.05
CA VAL A 353 -47.47 0.15 1.44
C VAL A 353 -47.08 -0.92 2.46
N PRO A 354 -47.92 -1.93 2.74
CA PRO A 354 -47.60 -3.04 3.63
C PRO A 354 -46.34 -3.81 3.20
N SER A 355 -45.42 -4.03 4.14
CA SER A 355 -44.15 -4.75 3.88
C SER A 355 -44.34 -6.21 3.41
N LEU A 356 -45.52 -6.79 3.66
CA LEU A 356 -45.88 -8.15 3.24
C LEU A 356 -46.09 -8.27 1.71
N LEU A 357 -46.30 -7.16 1.00
CA LEU A 357 -46.41 -7.11 -0.46
C LEU A 357 -45.04 -7.02 -1.16
N VAL A 358 -43.94 -7.10 -0.41
CA VAL A 358 -42.58 -6.93 -0.94
C VAL A 358 -41.92 -8.29 -1.20
N CYS A 359 -41.61 -8.58 -2.46
CA CYS A 359 -40.80 -9.73 -2.85
C CYS A 359 -39.36 -9.54 -2.33
N ASN A 360 -38.91 -10.48 -1.50
CA ASN A 360 -37.54 -10.56 -0.99
C ASN A 360 -36.68 -11.58 -1.76
N HIS A 361 -37.14 -12.02 -2.93
CA HIS A 361 -36.43 -12.97 -3.79
C HIS A 361 -36.47 -12.52 -5.26
N GLN A 362 -35.50 -12.98 -6.05
CA GLN A 362 -35.49 -12.76 -7.49
C GLN A 362 -36.73 -13.39 -8.13
N LEU A 363 -37.45 -12.59 -8.93
CA LEU A 363 -38.54 -13.02 -9.79
C LEU A 363 -37.98 -13.93 -10.89
N VAL A 364 -38.59 -15.10 -11.08
CA VAL A 364 -38.23 -16.07 -12.13
C VAL A 364 -39.48 -16.76 -12.64
N ASP A 365 -39.48 -17.13 -13.92
CA ASP A 365 -40.52 -17.93 -14.55
C ASP A 365 -41.93 -17.26 -14.48
N VAL A 366 -41.94 -15.95 -14.70
CA VAL A 366 -43.17 -15.16 -14.79
C VAL A 366 -43.70 -15.20 -16.22
N GLU A 367 -44.92 -15.73 -16.37
CA GLU A 367 -45.56 -16.07 -17.64
C GLU A 367 -46.93 -15.41 -17.83
N HIS A 368 -47.31 -14.52 -16.91
CA HIS A 368 -48.61 -13.84 -16.85
C HIS A 368 -48.41 -12.33 -16.75
N ASN A 369 -49.45 -11.53 -17.02
CA ASN A 369 -49.47 -10.10 -16.71
C ASN A 369 -49.45 -9.96 -15.17
N ARG A 370 -48.36 -9.43 -14.61
CA ARG A 370 -48.16 -9.31 -13.16
C ARG A 370 -47.27 -8.13 -12.81
N LEU A 371 -47.63 -7.42 -11.76
CA LEU A 371 -46.85 -6.35 -11.13
C LEU A 371 -46.34 -6.85 -9.77
N PHE A 372 -45.05 -6.64 -9.51
CA PHE A 372 -44.37 -7.01 -8.28
C PHE A 372 -43.63 -5.80 -7.69
N LEU A 373 -43.60 -5.70 -6.36
CA LEU A 373 -42.76 -4.77 -5.63
C LEU A 373 -41.58 -5.56 -5.03
N VAL A 374 -40.34 -5.23 -5.38
CA VAL A 374 -39.16 -6.05 -5.06
C VAL A 374 -38.15 -5.27 -4.24
N ASP A 375 -37.60 -5.87 -3.17
CA ASP A 375 -36.43 -5.35 -2.45
C ASP A 375 -35.13 -5.70 -3.19
N LEU A 376 -34.52 -4.69 -3.83
CA LEU A 376 -33.25 -4.84 -4.53
C LEU A 376 -32.06 -5.15 -3.61
N ASN A 377 -32.16 -4.86 -2.31
CA ASN A 377 -31.11 -5.18 -1.34
C ASN A 377 -31.18 -6.66 -0.89
N ALA A 378 -32.31 -7.36 -1.09
CA ALA A 378 -32.42 -8.80 -0.86
C ALA A 378 -31.77 -9.64 -1.98
N LEU A 379 -31.46 -9.02 -3.13
CA LEU A 379 -30.82 -9.67 -4.28
C LEU A 379 -29.29 -9.63 -4.18
N LYS A 380 -28.60 -10.71 -4.59
CA LYS A 380 -27.12 -10.73 -4.69
C LYS A 380 -26.57 -9.63 -5.63
N SER A 381 -27.39 -9.11 -6.54
CA SER A 381 -27.11 -7.90 -7.33
C SER A 381 -28.43 -7.22 -7.67
N LYS A 382 -28.51 -5.88 -7.50
CA LYS A 382 -29.66 -5.06 -7.92
C LYS A 382 -30.02 -5.21 -9.41
N TYR A 383 -29.10 -5.71 -10.24
CA TYR A 383 -29.29 -5.94 -11.68
C TYR A 383 -29.74 -7.37 -12.03
N ASP A 384 -29.79 -8.29 -11.07
CA ASP A 384 -30.34 -9.64 -11.31
C ASP A 384 -31.82 -9.56 -11.67
N ILE A 385 -32.53 -8.53 -11.19
CA ILE A 385 -33.93 -8.24 -11.54
C ILE A 385 -34.18 -8.04 -13.04
N LYS A 386 -33.13 -7.82 -13.84
CA LYS A 386 -33.19 -7.76 -15.31
C LYS A 386 -32.98 -9.12 -16.00
N CYS A 387 -32.93 -10.22 -15.24
CA CYS A 387 -32.69 -11.58 -15.72
C CYS A 387 -33.88 -12.47 -15.34
N ASP A 388 -34.42 -13.18 -16.32
CA ASP A 388 -35.54 -14.11 -16.17
C ASP A 388 -35.35 -15.29 -17.14
N GLU A 389 -35.99 -16.42 -16.85
CA GLU A 389 -35.78 -17.71 -17.51
C GLU A 389 -36.49 -17.80 -18.87
N SER A 390 -37.66 -17.18 -19.01
CA SER A 390 -38.51 -17.33 -20.19
C SER A 390 -37.91 -16.73 -21.47
N GLY A 391 -36.80 -16.00 -21.37
CA GLY A 391 -35.84 -15.68 -22.47
C GLY A 391 -36.36 -14.79 -23.61
N CYS A 392 -37.67 -14.54 -23.67
CA CYS A 392 -38.36 -13.83 -24.74
C CYS A 392 -38.82 -12.42 -24.36
N TRP A 393 -38.78 -12.07 -23.08
CA TRP A 393 -39.14 -10.75 -22.59
C TRP A 393 -38.19 -9.67 -23.14
N ILE A 394 -38.77 -8.66 -23.80
CA ILE A 394 -38.03 -7.46 -24.19
C ILE A 394 -37.97 -6.55 -22.98
N ASN A 395 -36.78 -6.46 -22.37
CA ASN A 395 -36.57 -5.58 -21.23
C ASN A 395 -36.61 -4.10 -21.70
N ASN A 396 -37.74 -3.45 -21.49
CA ASN A 396 -37.98 -2.04 -21.81
C ASN A 396 -37.55 -1.08 -20.68
N SER A 397 -36.92 -1.56 -19.61
CA SER A 397 -36.51 -0.68 -18.49
C SER A 397 -35.51 0.36 -18.97
N CYS A 398 -35.75 1.63 -18.62
CA CYS A 398 -34.72 2.64 -18.74
C CYS A 398 -33.52 2.26 -17.86
N ASN A 399 -32.31 2.66 -18.23
CA ASN A 399 -31.14 2.57 -17.32
C ASN A 399 -31.15 3.66 -16.24
N LYS A 400 -32.34 4.18 -15.90
CA LYS A 400 -32.58 5.46 -15.22
C LYS A 400 -33.65 5.39 -14.13
N PHE A 401 -33.91 4.21 -13.56
CA PHE A 401 -34.63 4.03 -12.27
C PHE A 401 -33.75 4.46 -11.08
N LYS A 402 -33.10 5.61 -11.26
CA LYS A 402 -32.33 6.33 -10.27
C LYS A 402 -33.20 7.47 -9.78
N PHE A 403 -33.11 7.78 -8.49
CA PHE A 403 -33.84 8.88 -7.87
C PHE A 403 -32.84 9.92 -7.35
N VAL A 404 -33.26 11.18 -7.35
CA VAL A 404 -32.54 12.31 -6.77
C VAL A 404 -33.52 13.05 -5.86
N LYS A 405 -33.02 13.55 -4.73
CA LYS A 405 -33.77 14.41 -3.82
C LYS A 405 -33.55 15.87 -4.22
N TYR A 406 -34.61 16.57 -4.59
CA TYR A 406 -34.63 18.00 -4.83
C TYR A 406 -35.38 18.69 -3.70
N GLU A 407 -34.70 19.57 -2.97
CA GLU A 407 -35.22 20.25 -1.78
C GLU A 407 -35.65 19.22 -0.72
N ASP A 408 -36.93 18.86 -0.65
CA ASP A 408 -37.44 17.74 0.16
C ASP A 408 -38.24 16.68 -0.61
N LYS A 409 -38.36 16.80 -1.93
CA LYS A 409 -39.09 15.84 -2.79
C LYS A 409 -38.13 14.94 -3.54
N TRP A 410 -38.42 13.64 -3.56
CA TRP A 410 -37.73 12.69 -4.42
C TRP A 410 -38.33 12.75 -5.83
N THR A 411 -37.50 12.65 -6.86
CA THR A 411 -37.95 12.56 -8.26
C THR A 411 -37.12 11.55 -9.05
N GLN A 412 -37.69 11.01 -10.12
CA GLN A 412 -37.00 10.09 -11.03
C GLN A 412 -36.01 10.85 -11.93
N CYS A 413 -34.84 10.26 -12.22
CA CYS A 413 -33.80 10.89 -13.04
C CYS A 413 -34.16 11.01 -14.53
N ASP A 414 -34.03 12.23 -15.05
CA ASP A 414 -34.17 12.55 -16.46
C ASP A 414 -33.07 11.97 -17.37
N HIS A 415 -33.32 12.08 -18.68
CA HIS A 415 -32.45 11.58 -19.73
C HIS A 415 -31.11 12.34 -19.85
N GLY A 416 -30.14 12.02 -18.98
CA GLY A 416 -28.75 12.46 -19.11
C GLY A 416 -27.98 12.62 -17.79
N VAL A 417 -28.68 12.57 -16.65
CA VAL A 417 -28.11 12.82 -15.32
C VAL A 417 -27.34 11.58 -14.82
N SER A 418 -26.07 11.76 -14.42
CA SER A 418 -25.21 10.67 -13.94
C SER A 418 -25.35 10.38 -12.44
N THR A 419 -25.84 11.35 -11.66
CA THR A 419 -25.65 11.48 -10.21
C THR A 419 -26.69 10.79 -9.31
N GLY A 420 -27.81 10.26 -9.84
CA GLY A 420 -28.84 9.65 -9.01
C GLY A 420 -28.54 8.24 -8.47
N GLU A 421 -29.27 7.81 -7.45
CA GLU A 421 -29.07 6.52 -6.77
C GLU A 421 -30.21 5.52 -7.06
N ILE A 422 -29.89 4.22 -7.12
CA ILE A 422 -30.90 3.17 -7.26
C ILE A 422 -31.52 2.91 -5.88
N HIS A 423 -32.81 3.20 -5.75
CA HIS A 423 -33.58 3.01 -4.53
C HIS A 423 -33.56 1.55 -4.01
N ARG A 424 -33.99 1.33 -2.77
CA ARG A 424 -34.07 -0.02 -2.19
C ARG A 424 -35.15 -0.85 -2.87
N PHE A 425 -36.38 -0.35 -2.89
CA PHE A 425 -37.52 -1.01 -3.51
C PHE A 425 -37.66 -0.60 -4.98
N CYS A 426 -38.19 -1.51 -5.81
CA CYS A 426 -38.40 -1.32 -7.24
C CYS A 426 -39.65 -2.07 -7.70
N PHE A 427 -40.49 -1.44 -8.50
CA PHE A 427 -41.58 -2.14 -9.20
C PHE A 427 -41.04 -2.89 -10.44
N VAL A 428 -41.59 -4.08 -10.69
CA VAL A 428 -41.33 -4.87 -11.90
C VAL A 428 -42.66 -5.33 -12.48
N GLN A 429 -42.88 -5.00 -13.75
CA GLN A 429 -44.09 -5.37 -14.46
C GLN A 429 -43.76 -6.32 -15.62
N TYR A 430 -44.45 -7.45 -15.64
CA TYR A 430 -44.53 -8.36 -16.77
C TYR A 430 -45.83 -8.06 -17.51
N SER A 431 -45.77 -7.91 -18.83
CA SER A 431 -46.96 -7.63 -19.65
C SER A 431 -46.82 -8.16 -21.08
N PHE A 432 -47.88 -8.78 -21.58
CA PHE A 432 -47.98 -9.23 -22.96
C PHE A 432 -48.24 -8.07 -23.92
N LYS A 433 -47.76 -8.21 -25.17
CA LYS A 433 -47.99 -7.20 -26.20
C LYS A 433 -49.36 -7.42 -26.84
N GLY A 434 -50.31 -6.54 -26.54
CA GLY A 434 -51.70 -6.65 -26.99
C GLY A 434 -52.62 -7.31 -25.95
N ASP A 435 -52.16 -7.42 -24.71
CA ASP A 435 -52.93 -7.74 -23.49
C ASP A 435 -53.57 -9.15 -23.42
N THR A 436 -53.61 -9.89 -24.53
CA THR A 436 -53.88 -11.34 -24.52
C THR A 436 -52.66 -12.12 -24.03
N GLU A 437 -52.82 -12.84 -22.93
CA GLU A 437 -51.82 -13.80 -22.44
C GLU A 437 -51.71 -15.02 -23.36
N HIS A 438 -50.50 -15.55 -23.50
CA HIS A 438 -50.24 -16.76 -24.27
C HIS A 438 -49.01 -17.51 -23.71
N PRO A 439 -48.89 -18.83 -23.91
CA PRO A 439 -47.72 -19.59 -23.47
C PRO A 439 -46.40 -18.96 -23.93
N VAL A 440 -45.45 -18.79 -23.00
CA VAL A 440 -44.15 -18.15 -23.29
C VAL A 440 -43.17 -19.21 -23.77
N ILE A 441 -43.05 -19.39 -25.09
CA ILE A 441 -42.11 -20.36 -25.69
C ILE A 441 -40.69 -19.77 -25.71
N PRO A 442 -39.72 -20.27 -24.92
CA PRO A 442 -38.39 -19.69 -24.85
C PRO A 442 -37.63 -19.86 -26.17
N ARG A 443 -37.13 -18.76 -26.73
CA ARG A 443 -36.49 -18.74 -28.06
C ARG A 443 -34.96 -18.90 -27.97
N ARG A 444 -34.37 -19.53 -28.99
CA ARG A 444 -32.92 -19.53 -29.20
C ARG A 444 -32.39 -18.10 -29.37
N HIS A 445 -31.15 -17.85 -28.93
CA HIS A 445 -30.49 -16.56 -29.11
C HIS A 445 -30.41 -16.19 -30.60
N LYS A 446 -30.70 -14.93 -30.98
CA LYS A 446 -30.76 -14.49 -32.39
C LYS A 446 -29.48 -14.77 -33.20
N ASN A 447 -28.31 -14.84 -32.54
CA ASN A 447 -27.03 -15.16 -33.18
C ASN A 447 -26.67 -16.67 -33.19
N SER A 448 -27.50 -17.54 -32.59
CA SER A 448 -27.29 -19.00 -32.59
C SER A 448 -27.95 -19.62 -33.82
N LYS A 449 -27.13 -20.08 -34.76
CA LYS A 449 -27.59 -20.79 -35.97
C LYS A 449 -27.65 -22.31 -35.81
N GLN A 450 -27.00 -22.87 -34.79
CA GLN A 450 -26.75 -24.32 -34.65
C GLN A 450 -27.36 -24.96 -33.40
N SER A 451 -27.67 -24.19 -32.35
CA SER A 451 -28.32 -24.74 -31.15
C SER A 451 -29.84 -24.58 -31.23
N SER A 452 -30.55 -25.67 -30.95
CA SER A 452 -32.00 -25.71 -30.69
C SER A 452 -32.37 -25.24 -29.27
N GLN A 453 -31.41 -25.17 -28.35
CA GLN A 453 -31.66 -24.84 -26.95
C GLN A 453 -32.07 -23.37 -26.78
N PRO A 454 -33.01 -23.08 -25.86
CA PRO A 454 -33.42 -21.72 -25.55
C PRO A 454 -32.28 -20.94 -24.89
N TYR A 455 -32.33 -19.61 -25.00
CA TYR A 455 -31.32 -18.74 -24.42
C TYR A 455 -31.77 -18.18 -23.08
N VAL A 456 -31.15 -18.67 -21.99
CA VAL A 456 -31.24 -18.06 -20.67
C VAL A 456 -30.05 -17.12 -20.43
N ARG A 457 -30.34 -15.92 -19.91
CA ARG A 457 -29.33 -14.92 -19.56
C ARG A 457 -28.72 -15.26 -18.20
N THR A 458 -27.40 -15.47 -18.15
CA THR A 458 -26.68 -15.57 -16.87
C THR A 458 -26.93 -14.32 -16.03
N TRP A 459 -27.18 -14.48 -14.73
CA TRP A 459 -27.40 -13.39 -13.77
C TRP A 459 -26.19 -12.45 -13.65
N GLU A 460 -26.36 -11.21 -13.20
CA GLU A 460 -25.25 -10.27 -13.08
C GLU A 460 -24.37 -10.56 -11.86
N SER A 461 -24.94 -11.02 -10.73
CA SER A 461 -24.18 -11.56 -9.60
C SER A 461 -23.23 -12.69 -10.03
N THR A 462 -23.73 -13.71 -10.74
CA THR A 462 -22.87 -14.78 -11.31
C THR A 462 -21.84 -14.22 -12.29
N LYS A 463 -22.17 -13.23 -13.13
CA LYS A 463 -21.17 -12.59 -14.01
C LYS A 463 -20.08 -11.88 -13.22
N LEU A 464 -20.38 -11.25 -12.08
CA LEU A 464 -19.40 -10.60 -11.23
C LEU A 464 -18.43 -11.62 -10.62
N LEU A 465 -18.94 -12.74 -10.10
CA LEU A 465 -18.09 -13.86 -9.62
C LEU A 465 -17.14 -14.36 -10.72
N LEU A 466 -17.64 -14.59 -11.94
CA LEU A 466 -16.83 -15.06 -13.07
C LEU A 466 -15.83 -14.01 -13.61
N LYS A 467 -16.07 -12.71 -13.37
CA LYS A 467 -15.16 -11.60 -13.75
C LYS A 467 -14.06 -11.37 -12.70
N ASN A 468 -14.42 -11.54 -11.42
CA ASN A 468 -13.55 -11.26 -10.27
C ASN A 468 -12.74 -12.48 -9.81
N ALA A 469 -12.92 -13.64 -10.46
CA ALA A 469 -12.19 -14.85 -10.15
C ALA A 469 -10.66 -14.66 -10.30
N PRO A 470 -9.83 -15.26 -9.42
CA PRO A 470 -8.37 -15.13 -9.46
C PRO A 470 -7.76 -15.52 -10.81
N GLU A 471 -6.81 -14.72 -11.32
CA GLU A 471 -6.13 -14.97 -12.60
C GLU A 471 -5.34 -16.30 -12.63
N THR A 472 -5.08 -16.90 -11.47
CA THR A 472 -4.42 -18.21 -11.29
C THR A 472 -5.32 -19.41 -11.56
N MET A 473 -6.65 -19.26 -11.52
CA MET A 473 -7.60 -20.36 -11.70
C MET A 473 -7.88 -20.62 -13.18
N THR A 474 -8.00 -21.89 -13.60
CA THR A 474 -8.36 -22.16 -15.00
C THR A 474 -9.85 -21.85 -15.24
N PRO A 475 -10.26 -21.54 -16.48
CA PRO A 475 -11.68 -21.38 -16.82
C PRO A 475 -12.58 -22.60 -16.55
N ARG A 476 -12.01 -23.77 -16.23
CA ARG A 476 -12.74 -24.94 -15.72
C ARG A 476 -13.04 -24.77 -14.23
N ASP A 477 -12.01 -24.42 -13.46
CA ASP A 477 -12.06 -24.39 -12.00
C ASP A 477 -12.91 -23.21 -11.54
N VAL A 478 -12.78 -22.05 -12.19
CA VAL A 478 -13.66 -20.88 -11.96
C VAL A 478 -15.14 -21.27 -12.08
N VAL A 479 -15.51 -22.03 -13.11
CA VAL A 479 -16.90 -22.50 -13.29
C VAL A 479 -17.28 -23.51 -12.20
N TYR A 480 -16.39 -24.43 -11.84
CA TYR A 480 -16.64 -25.45 -10.83
C TYR A 480 -16.83 -24.85 -9.43
N THR A 481 -15.89 -24.04 -8.96
CA THR A 481 -15.94 -23.28 -7.70
C THR A 481 -17.16 -22.37 -7.62
N THR A 482 -17.50 -21.66 -8.71
CA THR A 482 -18.73 -20.84 -8.73
C THR A 482 -20.00 -21.69 -8.53
N VAL A 483 -20.05 -22.92 -9.06
CA VAL A 483 -21.22 -23.80 -8.91
C VAL A 483 -21.23 -24.54 -7.57
N ALA A 484 -20.09 -25.02 -7.10
CA ALA A 484 -19.96 -25.77 -5.86
C ALA A 484 -20.09 -24.86 -4.63
N ASP A 485 -19.30 -23.78 -4.58
CA ASP A 485 -19.04 -23.03 -3.35
C ASP A 485 -19.95 -21.80 -3.24
N GLU A 486 -20.13 -21.04 -4.33
CA GLU A 486 -20.92 -19.78 -4.33
C GLU A 486 -22.43 -19.97 -4.57
N ILE A 487 -22.81 -21.07 -5.23
CA ILE A 487 -24.20 -21.46 -5.51
C ILE A 487 -24.66 -22.61 -4.60
N GLY A 488 -23.73 -23.39 -4.02
CA GLY A 488 -24.04 -24.51 -3.14
C GLY A 488 -24.46 -25.79 -3.87
N GLY A 489 -24.04 -25.96 -5.13
CA GLY A 489 -24.37 -27.08 -6.00
C GLY A 489 -25.64 -26.87 -6.84
N ILE A 490 -25.83 -27.71 -7.85
CA ILE A 490 -26.97 -27.64 -8.78
C ILE A 490 -28.31 -27.85 -8.04
N SER A 491 -28.33 -28.69 -7.00
CA SER A 491 -29.53 -28.96 -6.18
C SER A 491 -30.02 -27.77 -5.37
N LYS A 492 -29.19 -26.75 -5.11
CA LYS A 492 -29.58 -25.49 -4.46
C LYS A 492 -29.84 -24.36 -5.46
N CYS A 493 -29.78 -24.65 -6.75
CA CYS A 493 -29.84 -23.67 -7.81
C CYS A 493 -31.28 -23.39 -8.25
N SER A 494 -31.94 -22.41 -7.62
CA SER A 494 -33.34 -22.03 -7.90
C SER A 494 -33.64 -21.45 -9.30
N SER A 495 -32.68 -21.46 -10.22
CA SER A 495 -32.80 -20.96 -11.59
C SER A 495 -31.57 -21.37 -12.40
N SER A 496 -31.77 -21.77 -13.65
CA SER A 496 -30.71 -22.01 -14.63
C SER A 496 -29.87 -20.76 -14.92
N GLY A 497 -30.44 -19.56 -14.80
CA GLY A 497 -29.76 -18.27 -14.98
C GLY A 497 -28.69 -17.98 -13.91
N LYS A 498 -28.79 -18.56 -12.71
CA LYS A 498 -27.73 -18.50 -11.69
C LYS A 498 -26.45 -19.22 -12.15
N LEU A 499 -26.54 -20.22 -13.03
CA LEU A 499 -25.39 -21.02 -13.44
C LEU A 499 -24.49 -20.31 -14.48
N PRO A 500 -23.16 -20.48 -14.41
CA PRO A 500 -22.27 -20.17 -15.53
C PRO A 500 -22.64 -21.01 -16.76
N ARG A 501 -22.72 -20.40 -17.95
CA ARG A 501 -22.92 -21.13 -19.23
C ARG A 501 -21.70 -21.97 -19.65
N GLY A 502 -20.64 -21.95 -18.85
CA GLY A 502 -19.45 -22.77 -19.03
C GLY A 502 -18.18 -21.99 -19.36
N ARG A 503 -17.09 -22.74 -19.59
CA ARG A 503 -15.71 -22.23 -19.66
C ARG A 503 -15.50 -21.15 -20.73
N GLN A 504 -16.29 -21.18 -21.81
CA GLN A 504 -16.20 -20.18 -22.87
C GLN A 504 -16.67 -18.79 -22.39
N GLN A 505 -17.67 -18.71 -21.51
CA GLN A 505 -18.13 -17.43 -20.94
C GLN A 505 -17.03 -16.74 -20.12
N VAL A 506 -16.25 -17.50 -19.36
CA VAL A 506 -15.08 -16.98 -18.61
C VAL A 506 -14.00 -16.48 -19.58
N LYS A 507 -13.66 -17.28 -20.60
CA LYS A 507 -12.72 -16.87 -21.66
C LYS A 507 -13.19 -15.61 -22.40
N ASP A 508 -14.48 -15.48 -22.66
CA ASP A 508 -15.07 -14.32 -23.32
C ASP A 508 -14.95 -13.08 -22.44
N PHE A 509 -15.22 -13.15 -21.12
CA PHE A 509 -14.96 -12.02 -20.21
C PHE A 509 -13.47 -11.65 -20.18
N SER A 510 -12.56 -12.61 -20.07
CA SER A 510 -11.11 -12.35 -20.16
C SER A 510 -10.70 -11.73 -21.51
N ARG A 511 -11.36 -12.11 -22.61
CA ARG A 511 -11.12 -11.57 -23.96
C ARG A 511 -11.68 -10.16 -24.11
N TYR A 512 -12.89 -9.89 -23.65
CA TYR A 512 -13.50 -8.56 -23.69
C TYR A 512 -12.73 -7.57 -22.81
N ALA A 513 -12.26 -7.98 -21.63
CA ALA A 513 -11.37 -7.16 -20.80
C ALA A 513 -10.06 -6.81 -21.55
N LYS A 514 -9.44 -7.79 -22.22
CA LYS A 514 -8.26 -7.55 -23.08
C LYS A 514 -8.57 -6.69 -24.31
N GLN A 515 -9.76 -6.81 -24.90
CA GLN A 515 -10.15 -6.02 -26.08
C GLN A 515 -10.52 -4.58 -25.75
N GLN A 516 -11.17 -4.32 -24.61
CA GLN A 516 -11.43 -2.96 -24.13
C GLN A 516 -10.11 -2.21 -23.84
N ARG A 517 -9.09 -2.88 -23.30
CA ARG A 517 -7.73 -2.33 -23.19
C ARG A 517 -7.08 -1.97 -24.55
N THR A 518 -7.51 -2.57 -25.67
CA THR A 518 -6.96 -2.27 -27.01
C THR A 518 -7.74 -1.25 -27.82
N HIS A 519 -9.04 -1.09 -27.60
CA HIS A 519 -9.89 -0.24 -28.46
C HIS A 519 -9.91 1.25 -28.04
N ASN A 520 -9.47 1.59 -26.83
CA ASN A 520 -9.31 2.97 -26.36
C ASN A 520 -7.95 3.59 -26.74
N THR A 521 -7.18 2.95 -27.63
CA THR A 521 -5.81 3.37 -28.00
C THR A 521 -5.80 4.50 -29.05
N ALA A 522 -6.53 5.59 -28.77
CA ALA A 522 -6.54 6.81 -29.57
C ALA A 522 -6.85 8.04 -28.69
N GLY A 523 -5.97 8.34 -27.72
CA GLY A 523 -5.99 9.64 -27.03
C GLY A 523 -5.90 9.64 -25.49
N GLN A 524 -5.84 8.48 -24.82
CA GLN A 524 -5.59 8.43 -23.37
C GLN A 524 -4.17 7.95 -23.06
N ILE A 525 -3.52 8.63 -22.11
CA ILE A 525 -2.28 8.19 -21.47
C ILE A 525 -2.58 6.86 -20.77
N LYS A 526 -1.68 5.89 -20.91
CA LYS A 526 -1.87 4.54 -20.38
C LYS A 526 -1.88 4.55 -18.85
N ASP A 527 -2.83 3.83 -18.26
CA ASP A 527 -2.83 3.38 -16.86
C ASP A 527 -1.80 2.24 -16.60
N ASP A 528 -0.88 2.01 -17.56
CA ASP A 528 0.19 0.99 -17.50
C ASP A 528 1.47 1.52 -16.82
N ASP A 529 1.61 2.83 -16.57
CA ASP A 529 2.83 3.41 -16.00
C ASP A 529 3.02 2.96 -14.52
N PRO A 530 4.09 2.21 -14.19
CA PRO A 530 4.31 1.71 -12.84
C PRO A 530 4.47 2.83 -11.80
N TRP A 531 5.07 3.95 -12.18
CA TRP A 531 5.31 5.10 -11.30
C TRP A 531 4.04 5.88 -11.03
N LEU A 532 3.16 6.04 -12.03
CA LEU A 532 1.82 6.60 -11.81
C LEU A 532 0.98 5.74 -10.86
N ARG A 533 1.09 4.41 -10.97
CA ARG A 533 0.40 3.46 -10.07
C ARG A 533 0.99 3.51 -8.65
N LEU A 534 2.32 3.61 -8.51
CA LEU A 534 2.98 3.79 -7.21
C LEU A 534 2.58 5.12 -6.54
N LEU A 535 2.50 6.22 -7.29
CA LEU A 535 1.97 7.50 -6.80
C LEU A 535 0.51 7.36 -6.33
N GLY A 536 -0.33 6.69 -7.11
CA GLY A 536 -1.73 6.44 -6.79
C GLY A 536 -1.92 5.62 -5.51
N GLU A 537 -1.21 4.51 -5.36
CA GLU A 537 -1.25 3.68 -4.15
C GLU A 537 -0.58 4.35 -2.95
N GLY A 538 0.52 5.09 -3.16
CA GLY A 538 1.13 5.92 -2.13
C GLY A 538 0.17 6.96 -1.56
N LYS A 539 -0.55 7.69 -2.44
CA LYS A 539 -1.60 8.65 -2.01
C LYS A 539 -2.73 7.98 -1.22
N LYS A 540 -3.18 6.78 -1.62
CA LYS A 540 -4.21 6.02 -0.87
C LYS A 540 -3.70 5.59 0.50
N GLN A 541 -2.46 5.09 0.58
CA GLN A 541 -1.85 4.61 1.81
C GLN A 541 -1.49 5.75 2.77
N ALA A 542 -1.17 6.95 2.26
CA ALA A 542 -0.86 8.13 3.06
C ALA A 542 -2.03 8.56 3.98
N SER A 543 -3.28 8.27 3.62
CA SER A 543 -4.46 8.49 4.47
C SER A 543 -4.39 7.74 5.81
N SER A 544 -3.63 6.65 5.89
CA SER A 544 -3.50 5.78 7.07
C SER A 544 -2.04 5.39 7.30
N ARG A 545 -1.22 6.34 7.78
CA ARG A 545 0.24 6.20 7.99
C ARG A 545 0.64 4.85 8.61
N ASN A 546 -0.05 4.40 9.65
CA ASN A 546 0.22 3.15 10.38
C ASN A 546 0.12 1.88 9.50
N THR A 547 -0.58 1.96 8.37
CA THR A 547 -0.77 0.86 7.40
C THR A 547 0.00 1.08 6.09
N ALA A 548 0.64 2.23 5.93
CA ALA A 548 1.36 2.56 4.71
C ALA A 548 2.59 1.67 4.53
N PHE A 549 2.78 1.15 3.33
CA PHE A 549 4.02 0.47 2.93
C PHE A 549 4.83 1.36 1.98
N ILE A 550 4.17 2.03 1.04
CA ILE A 550 4.78 3.08 0.21
C ILE A 550 4.88 4.36 1.05
N ARG A 551 6.10 4.89 1.21
CA ARG A 551 6.39 6.02 2.12
C ARG A 551 6.79 7.30 1.40
N ASP A 552 7.42 7.18 0.24
CA ASP A 552 7.83 8.31 -0.60
C ASP A 552 7.86 7.84 -2.06
N VAL A 553 7.37 8.67 -2.98
CA VAL A 553 7.41 8.41 -4.42
C VAL A 553 7.71 9.73 -5.12
N ARG A 554 8.90 9.81 -5.70
CA ARG A 554 9.38 10.93 -6.52
C ARG A 554 9.56 10.44 -7.96
N VAL A 555 9.28 11.33 -8.91
CA VAL A 555 9.44 11.09 -10.36
C VAL A 555 10.41 12.08 -11.00
N ALA A 556 10.66 13.21 -10.33
CA ALA A 556 11.63 14.23 -10.73
C ALA A 556 12.48 14.65 -9.50
N PRO A 557 13.78 14.96 -9.66
CA PRO A 557 14.55 14.93 -10.91
C PRO A 557 14.85 13.51 -11.43
N GLU A 558 14.55 12.47 -10.64
CA GLU A 558 14.62 11.07 -11.05
C GLU A 558 13.54 10.22 -10.35
N PRO A 559 13.20 9.03 -10.90
CA PRO A 559 12.29 8.10 -10.26
C PRO A 559 12.90 7.46 -9.00
N LEU A 560 12.22 7.61 -7.86
CA LEU A 560 12.62 7.06 -6.56
C LEU A 560 11.38 6.68 -5.74
N CYS A 561 11.31 5.43 -5.26
CA CYS A 561 10.21 4.95 -4.41
C CYS A 561 10.77 4.30 -3.14
N VAL A 562 10.44 4.86 -1.96
CA VAL A 562 10.81 4.29 -0.66
C VAL A 562 9.64 3.49 -0.10
N MET A 563 9.92 2.24 0.30
CA MET A 563 8.96 1.34 0.91
C MET A 563 9.45 0.90 2.30
N ALA A 564 8.59 1.04 3.31
CA ALA A 564 8.80 0.54 4.66
C ALA A 564 7.46 0.41 5.42
N THR A 565 7.38 -0.57 6.30
CA THR A 565 6.40 -0.63 7.39
C THR A 565 6.92 0.12 8.63
N ASP A 566 6.03 0.64 9.48
CA ASP A 566 6.45 1.26 10.75
C ASP A 566 7.18 0.24 11.65
N ARG A 567 6.87 -1.06 11.54
CA ARG A 567 7.63 -2.13 12.21
C ARG A 567 9.09 -2.12 11.80
N GLN A 568 9.40 -2.07 10.50
CA GLN A 568 10.79 -2.07 10.02
C GLN A 568 11.55 -0.81 10.48
N ILE A 569 10.88 0.35 10.48
CA ILE A 569 11.46 1.62 10.96
C ILE A 569 11.74 1.56 12.47
N ASN A 570 10.76 1.08 13.26
CA ASN A 570 10.89 0.90 14.70
C ASN A 570 11.89 -0.20 15.09
N ASP A 571 12.04 -1.26 14.29
CA ASP A 571 13.06 -2.28 14.49
C ASP A 571 14.48 -1.71 14.27
N LEU A 572 14.70 -0.87 13.25
CA LEU A 572 15.98 -0.14 13.10
C LEU A 572 16.27 0.75 14.32
N LYS A 573 15.28 1.49 14.81
CA LYS A 573 15.37 2.27 16.04
C LYS A 573 15.80 1.40 17.23
N ARG A 574 15.09 0.29 17.47
CA ARG A 574 15.31 -0.61 18.61
C ARG A 574 16.63 -1.39 18.55
N PHE A 575 17.10 -1.74 17.35
CA PHE A 575 18.22 -2.69 17.17
C PHE A 575 19.51 -2.05 16.65
N CYS A 576 19.47 -0.81 16.14
CA CYS A 576 20.64 -0.13 15.59
C CYS A 576 20.97 1.21 16.29
N CYS A 577 20.07 1.75 17.13
CA CYS A 577 20.27 3.04 17.84
C CYS A 577 20.48 2.87 19.36
N GLN A 578 20.44 1.63 19.89
CA GLN A 578 20.41 1.34 21.33
C GLN A 578 21.80 0.86 21.84
N PRO A 579 22.62 1.69 22.52
CA PRO A 579 24.05 1.37 22.77
C PRO A 579 24.32 0.26 23.80
N THR A 580 23.30 -0.26 24.47
CA THR A 580 23.42 -1.41 25.39
C THR A 580 23.67 -2.70 24.62
N GLU A 581 22.94 -2.94 23.53
CA GLU A 581 23.08 -4.10 22.66
C GLU A 581 22.48 -3.75 21.29
N TYR A 582 23.33 -3.58 20.28
CA TYR A 582 22.94 -3.23 18.91
C TYR A 582 23.75 -4.06 17.90
N LYS A 583 23.30 -4.05 16.64
CA LYS A 583 24.08 -4.54 15.50
C LYS A 583 23.97 -3.56 14.33
N PRO A 584 25.04 -3.38 13.53
CA PRO A 584 24.98 -2.53 12.35
C PRO A 584 23.98 -3.11 11.35
N PHE A 585 23.13 -2.26 10.79
CA PHE A 585 22.40 -2.63 9.58
C PHE A 585 23.33 -2.55 8.37
N THR A 586 23.04 -3.30 7.32
CA THR A 586 23.80 -3.25 6.08
C THR A 586 22.95 -2.70 4.93
N VAL A 587 23.59 -1.99 4.02
CA VAL A 587 22.96 -1.42 2.81
C VAL A 587 23.71 -1.97 1.61
N ASP A 588 22.98 -2.62 0.71
CA ASP A 588 23.58 -3.45 -0.35
C ASP A 588 22.71 -3.42 -1.62
N PRO A 589 23.02 -2.57 -2.62
CA PRO A 589 22.26 -2.45 -3.84
C PRO A 589 22.21 -3.76 -4.64
N THR A 590 21.02 -4.15 -5.09
CA THR A 590 20.78 -5.39 -5.83
C THR A 590 20.25 -5.14 -7.25
N PHE A 591 20.57 -6.07 -8.15
CA PHE A 591 20.38 -5.94 -9.60
C PHE A 591 19.55 -7.09 -10.17
N ASN A 592 19.24 -7.02 -11.47
CA ASN A 592 18.58 -8.10 -12.22
C ASN A 592 17.18 -8.47 -11.70
N ILE A 593 16.46 -7.48 -11.17
CA ILE A 593 15.01 -7.53 -10.86
C ILE A 593 14.23 -6.86 -11.99
N GLY A 594 14.51 -5.58 -12.28
CA GLY A 594 13.81 -4.77 -13.28
C GLY A 594 14.75 -3.93 -14.17
N GLU A 595 14.24 -2.83 -14.72
CA GLU A 595 15.03 -1.79 -15.42
C GLU A 595 15.46 -0.66 -14.46
N TYR A 596 15.60 -1.00 -13.18
CA TYR A 596 15.87 -0.11 -12.05
C TYR A 596 16.78 -0.82 -11.04
N ASN A 597 17.42 -0.03 -10.19
CA ASN A 597 18.16 -0.51 -9.03
C ASN A 597 17.20 -0.66 -7.83
N VAL A 598 17.52 -1.60 -6.94
CA VAL A 598 16.82 -1.79 -5.67
C VAL A 598 17.86 -1.80 -4.55
N THR A 599 17.72 -0.96 -3.54
CA THR A 599 18.63 -0.93 -2.39
C THR A 599 17.84 -1.18 -1.11
N PRO A 600 17.84 -2.42 -0.59
CA PRO A 600 17.30 -2.72 0.73
C PRO A 600 18.33 -2.44 1.84
N VAL A 601 17.81 -1.99 2.97
CA VAL A 601 18.48 -2.09 4.27
C VAL A 601 18.22 -3.50 4.82
N THR A 602 19.24 -4.16 5.36
CA THR A 602 19.12 -5.44 6.06
C THR A 602 19.55 -5.28 7.52
N TYR A 603 18.75 -5.75 8.47
CA TYR A 603 19.05 -5.65 9.91
C TYR A 603 18.96 -7.00 10.59
N GLN A 604 19.54 -7.13 11.79
CA GLN A 604 19.44 -8.34 12.61
C GLN A 604 18.34 -8.17 13.67
N HIS A 605 17.40 -9.11 13.75
CA HIS A 605 16.28 -9.02 14.69
C HIS A 605 16.70 -9.53 16.09
N LEU A 606 17.21 -8.62 16.93
CA LEU A 606 17.93 -8.96 18.17
C LEU A 606 17.11 -9.61 19.30
N ILE A 607 15.78 -9.73 19.18
CA ILE A 607 14.93 -10.49 20.12
C ILE A 607 14.83 -11.98 19.74
N LEU A 608 15.16 -12.32 18.48
CA LEU A 608 15.01 -13.65 17.92
C LEU A 608 16.38 -14.30 17.67
N GLU A 609 16.38 -15.62 17.68
CA GLU A 609 17.47 -16.48 17.23
C GLU A 609 16.93 -17.54 16.28
N ASN A 610 17.71 -17.89 15.26
CA ASN A 610 17.43 -19.08 14.47
C ASN A 610 17.61 -20.33 15.34
N ILE A 611 16.66 -21.27 15.24
CA ILE A 611 16.67 -22.48 16.07
C ILE A 611 17.92 -23.33 15.81
N ARG A 612 18.43 -23.35 14.57
CA ARG A 612 19.54 -24.21 14.12
C ARG A 612 20.92 -23.75 14.58
N ASP A 613 21.24 -22.46 14.44
CA ASP A 613 22.60 -21.93 14.67
C ASP A 613 22.72 -20.95 15.85
N ARG A 614 21.59 -20.63 16.51
CA ARG A 614 21.48 -19.67 17.62
C ARG A 614 21.92 -18.23 17.27
N LYS A 615 22.02 -17.87 16.00
CA LYS A 615 22.36 -16.51 15.57
C LYS A 615 21.10 -15.68 15.32
N HIS A 616 21.23 -14.36 15.38
CA HIS A 616 20.13 -13.47 15.02
C HIS A 616 19.78 -13.64 13.52
N PRO A 617 18.49 -13.77 13.20
CA PRO A 617 18.03 -13.81 11.81
C PRO A 617 18.14 -12.43 11.17
N SER A 618 18.48 -12.41 9.88
CA SER A 618 18.50 -11.21 9.06
C SER A 618 17.09 -10.92 8.54
N PHE A 619 16.62 -9.68 8.69
CA PHE A 619 15.31 -9.23 8.26
C PHE A 619 15.43 -8.13 7.21
N ILE A 620 14.44 -8.06 6.30
CA ILE A 620 14.35 -7.00 5.29
C ILE A 620 13.88 -5.74 6.01
N GLY A 621 14.68 -4.67 5.96
CA GLY A 621 14.33 -3.34 6.43
C GLY A 621 13.66 -2.49 5.34
N PRO A 622 13.71 -1.16 5.46
CA PRO A 622 13.30 -0.25 4.40
C PRO A 622 14.01 -0.54 3.08
N VAL A 623 13.32 -0.33 1.96
CA VAL A 623 13.84 -0.59 0.61
C VAL A 623 13.55 0.60 -0.28
N VAL A 624 14.50 0.98 -1.15
CA VAL A 624 14.29 1.98 -2.19
C VAL A 624 14.41 1.37 -3.59
N ILE A 625 13.49 1.72 -4.49
CA ILE A 625 13.66 1.59 -5.95
C ILE A 625 14.21 2.92 -6.46
N HIS A 626 15.22 2.88 -7.32
CA HIS A 626 15.81 4.08 -7.92
C HIS A 626 16.43 3.80 -9.28
N GLU A 627 16.56 4.84 -10.11
CA GLU A 627 17.23 4.74 -11.41
C GLU A 627 18.76 4.80 -11.28
N LYS A 628 19.31 5.74 -10.50
CA LYS A 628 20.74 6.05 -10.49
C LYS A 628 21.42 5.74 -9.16
N LYS A 629 22.66 5.26 -9.22
CA LYS A 629 23.53 5.06 -8.04
C LYS A 629 24.33 6.33 -7.70
N THR A 630 23.67 7.40 -7.25
CA THR A 630 24.36 8.63 -6.89
C THR A 630 24.33 8.89 -5.38
N LYS A 631 25.29 9.68 -4.89
CA LYS A 631 25.32 10.21 -3.53
C LYS A 631 23.98 10.85 -3.15
N ASP A 632 23.42 11.64 -4.07
CA ASP A 632 22.14 12.34 -3.87
C ASP A 632 20.96 11.36 -3.79
N THR A 633 20.96 10.28 -4.58
CA THR A 633 19.94 9.22 -4.52
C THR A 633 19.95 8.50 -3.16
N TYR A 634 21.13 8.15 -2.66
CA TYR A 634 21.28 7.48 -1.37
C TYR A 634 21.09 8.43 -0.17
N ALA A 635 21.43 9.72 -0.31
CA ALA A 635 21.10 10.78 0.63
C ALA A 635 19.58 11.06 0.66
N ALA A 636 18.91 11.00 -0.49
CA ALA A 636 17.46 11.09 -0.60
C ALA A 636 16.77 9.93 0.11
N PHE A 637 17.29 8.69 0.02
CA PHE A 637 16.74 7.53 0.72
C PHE A 637 16.96 7.62 2.23
N SER A 638 18.20 7.81 2.68
CA SER A 638 18.53 7.92 4.11
C SER A 638 17.85 9.13 4.78
N GLY A 639 17.71 10.24 4.07
CA GLY A 639 16.92 11.40 4.50
C GLY A 639 15.43 11.07 4.69
N THR A 640 14.82 10.30 3.79
CA THR A 640 13.44 9.82 3.97
C THR A 640 13.32 8.93 5.22
N LEU A 641 14.31 8.08 5.52
CA LEU A 641 14.28 7.26 6.75
C LEU A 641 14.29 8.13 8.02
N ARG A 642 15.18 9.12 8.10
CA ARG A 642 15.22 10.06 9.24
C ARG A 642 13.95 10.91 9.34
N ASN A 643 13.31 11.25 8.22
CA ASN A 643 12.03 11.97 8.23
C ASN A 643 10.85 11.09 8.70
N LEU A 644 10.92 9.77 8.51
CA LEU A 644 9.94 8.81 9.02
C LEU A 644 10.08 8.61 10.53
N GLU A 645 11.32 8.55 11.04
CA GLU A 645 11.65 8.41 12.46
C GLU A 645 12.94 9.20 12.80
N PRO A 646 12.83 10.36 13.48
CA PRO A 646 13.97 11.24 13.77
C PRO A 646 15.06 10.60 14.64
N GLU A 647 14.71 9.67 15.54
CA GLU A 647 15.68 8.96 16.40
C GLU A 647 16.63 8.06 15.59
N LEU A 648 16.34 7.78 14.31
CA LEU A 648 17.32 7.12 13.43
C LEU A 648 18.57 7.96 13.17
N ARG A 649 18.62 9.25 13.56
CA ARG A 649 19.89 9.99 13.58
C ARG A 649 20.91 9.36 14.54
N ASP A 650 20.44 8.72 15.62
CA ASP A 650 21.29 8.11 16.64
C ASP A 650 21.61 6.62 16.33
N VAL A 651 21.50 6.21 15.05
CA VAL A 651 22.09 4.95 14.56
C VAL A 651 23.57 4.92 14.91
N LEU A 652 24.02 3.82 15.49
CA LEU A 652 25.38 3.71 16.03
C LEU A 652 26.38 3.24 14.98
N ALA A 653 25.95 2.34 14.10
CA ALA A 653 26.75 1.86 12.99
C ALA A 653 25.90 1.37 11.81
N PHE A 654 26.44 1.51 10.61
CA PHE A 654 25.91 0.89 9.39
C PHE A 654 27.07 0.40 8.51
N GLY A 655 26.82 -0.60 7.69
CA GLY A 655 27.84 -1.14 6.79
C GLY A 655 27.41 -1.15 5.33
N THR A 656 28.39 -0.96 4.44
CA THR A 656 28.23 -0.91 2.99
C THR A 656 29.25 -1.82 2.30
N ASP A 657 29.12 -1.97 0.99
CA ASP A 657 30.25 -2.29 0.13
C ASP A 657 31.19 -1.08 -0.02
N ASP A 658 32.21 -1.21 -0.87
CA ASP A 658 33.23 -0.20 -1.17
C ASP A 658 32.73 0.79 -2.28
N GLU A 659 31.41 1.00 -2.40
CA GLU A 659 30.80 1.98 -3.31
C GLU A 659 30.81 3.38 -2.66
N GLU A 660 31.56 4.31 -3.23
CA GLU A 660 31.79 5.65 -2.66
C GLU A 660 30.49 6.44 -2.47
N ALA A 661 29.66 6.50 -3.52
CA ALA A 661 28.37 7.17 -3.51
C ALA A 661 27.43 6.66 -2.40
N LEU A 662 27.47 5.35 -2.10
CA LEU A 662 26.57 4.73 -1.13
C LEU A 662 26.93 5.13 0.31
N HIS A 663 28.20 5.02 0.69
CA HIS A 663 28.61 5.38 2.05
C HIS A 663 28.50 6.90 2.28
N GLU A 664 28.89 7.73 1.31
CA GLU A 664 28.76 9.18 1.42
C GLU A 664 27.30 9.62 1.52
N GLY A 665 26.42 9.04 0.71
CA GLY A 665 24.99 9.36 0.71
C GLY A 665 24.31 9.04 2.04
N PHE A 666 24.64 7.91 2.66
CA PHE A 666 24.14 7.57 4.00
C PHE A 666 24.75 8.44 5.09
N LYS A 667 26.07 8.72 5.03
CA LYS A 667 26.80 9.54 6.02
C LYS A 667 26.29 10.98 6.13
N ILE A 668 25.64 11.53 5.08
CA ILE A 668 24.97 12.85 5.15
C ILE A 668 23.84 12.88 6.20
N ASN A 669 23.08 11.79 6.35
CA ASN A 669 21.91 11.76 7.24
C ASN A 669 22.16 10.97 8.54
N PHE A 670 23.19 10.12 8.53
CA PHE A 670 23.69 9.33 9.64
C PHE A 670 25.12 9.79 10.00
N ASP A 671 25.22 11.09 10.34
CA ASP A 671 26.48 11.83 10.50
C ASP A 671 27.37 11.31 11.65
N ARG A 672 26.74 10.74 12.68
CA ARG A 672 27.39 10.19 13.89
C ARG A 672 27.65 8.69 13.84
N SER A 673 27.13 8.00 12.83
CA SER A 673 27.21 6.54 12.78
C SER A 673 28.58 6.05 12.31
N THR A 674 29.11 5.02 12.96
CA THR A 674 30.31 4.33 12.50
C THR A 674 30.00 3.59 11.19
N ASN A 675 30.62 4.01 10.08
CA ASN A 675 30.55 3.29 8.82
C ASN A 675 31.49 2.08 8.84
N LEU A 676 31.03 0.94 8.30
CA LEU A 676 31.84 -0.26 8.09
C LEU A 676 31.91 -0.62 6.60
N LEU A 677 33.11 -0.95 6.11
CA LEU A 677 33.30 -1.48 4.76
C LEU A 677 33.45 -3.00 4.79
N CYS A 678 32.76 -3.69 3.90
CA CYS A 678 32.83 -5.16 3.79
C CYS A 678 34.25 -5.64 3.47
N GLU A 679 34.84 -6.44 4.37
CA GLU A 679 36.20 -6.97 4.21
C GLU A 679 36.36 -7.79 2.93
N ILE A 680 35.34 -8.57 2.56
CA ILE A 680 35.33 -9.39 1.34
C ILE A 680 35.42 -8.50 0.08
N HIS A 681 34.76 -7.33 0.08
CA HIS A 681 34.81 -6.40 -1.05
C HIS A 681 36.11 -5.60 -1.08
N LEU A 682 36.60 -5.13 0.07
CA LEU A 682 37.94 -4.53 0.18
C LEU A 682 39.03 -5.48 -0.33
N LYS A 683 38.98 -6.75 0.08
CA LYS A 683 39.92 -7.79 -0.35
C LYS A 683 39.85 -8.04 -1.85
N LYS A 684 38.65 -8.22 -2.42
CA LYS A 684 38.46 -8.34 -3.88
C LYS A 684 39.04 -7.14 -4.64
N ASN A 685 38.87 -5.91 -4.15
CA ASN A 685 39.37 -4.70 -4.80
C ASN A 685 40.90 -4.59 -4.76
N ILE A 686 41.52 -4.93 -3.63
CA ILE A 686 42.99 -5.03 -3.52
C ILE A 686 43.54 -6.15 -4.40
N GLU A 687 42.92 -7.33 -4.37
CA GLU A 687 43.30 -8.46 -5.24
C GLU A 687 43.19 -8.12 -6.73
N LYS A 688 42.15 -7.39 -7.13
CA LYS A 688 41.98 -6.88 -8.49
C LYS A 688 43.10 -5.92 -8.85
N LYS A 689 43.45 -4.98 -7.96
CA LYS A 689 44.52 -4.01 -8.22
C LYS A 689 45.89 -4.66 -8.36
N LEU A 690 46.21 -5.65 -7.54
CA LEU A 690 47.43 -6.44 -7.66
C LEU A 690 47.51 -7.13 -9.03
N VAL A 691 46.40 -7.74 -9.48
CA VAL A 691 46.32 -8.36 -10.82
C VAL A 691 46.42 -7.32 -11.95
N GLU A 692 45.81 -6.13 -11.82
CA GLU A 692 45.94 -5.02 -12.78
C GLU A 692 47.40 -4.54 -12.92
N LEU A 693 48.20 -4.58 -11.85
CA LEU A 693 49.64 -4.29 -11.89
C LEU A 693 50.46 -5.49 -12.44
N GLY A 694 49.89 -6.69 -12.44
CA GLY A 694 50.55 -7.94 -12.85
C GLY A 694 51.13 -8.77 -11.70
N ILE A 695 50.90 -8.36 -10.45
CA ILE A 695 51.34 -9.09 -9.26
C ILE A 695 50.38 -10.26 -9.02
N THR A 696 50.90 -11.49 -9.15
CA THR A 696 50.11 -12.73 -9.13
C THR A 696 50.78 -13.84 -8.31
N GLY A 697 50.14 -15.01 -8.21
CA GLY A 697 50.69 -16.17 -7.52
C GLY A 697 50.93 -15.93 -6.03
N LYS A 698 52.04 -16.48 -5.51
CA LYS A 698 52.39 -16.40 -4.09
C LYS A 698 52.58 -14.95 -3.61
N LYS A 699 53.26 -14.11 -4.39
CA LYS A 699 53.49 -12.68 -4.08
C LYS A 699 52.19 -11.93 -3.77
N LYS A 700 51.14 -12.18 -4.57
CA LYS A 700 49.80 -11.63 -4.34
C LYS A 700 49.21 -12.12 -3.01
N ALA A 701 49.34 -13.41 -2.71
CA ALA A 701 48.82 -13.99 -1.47
C ALA A 701 49.53 -13.42 -0.24
N ASP A 702 50.86 -13.27 -0.29
CA ASP A 702 51.67 -12.74 0.80
C ASP A 702 51.30 -11.25 1.09
N ILE A 703 51.18 -10.40 0.05
CA ILE A 703 50.71 -9.00 0.21
C ILE A 703 49.28 -8.94 0.79
N VAL A 704 48.39 -9.83 0.35
CA VAL A 704 47.01 -9.89 0.84
C VAL A 704 46.95 -10.35 2.31
N ALA A 705 47.86 -11.22 2.73
CA ALA A 705 48.03 -11.62 4.12
C ALA A 705 48.54 -10.46 4.99
N ASP A 706 49.57 -9.73 4.53
CA ASP A 706 50.08 -8.54 5.22
C ASP A 706 48.97 -7.48 5.48
N VAL A 707 48.00 -7.34 4.56
CA VAL A 707 46.86 -6.40 4.72
C VAL A 707 45.73 -6.94 5.61
N PHE A 708 45.28 -8.19 5.40
CA PHE A 708 44.04 -8.72 5.99
C PHE A 708 44.23 -9.72 7.14
N GLY A 709 45.49 -10.04 7.47
CA GLY A 709 45.86 -11.12 8.36
C GLY A 709 45.69 -12.51 7.71
N GLN A 710 46.30 -13.51 8.32
CA GLN A 710 46.24 -14.89 7.87
C GLN A 710 46.10 -15.88 9.05
N GLN A 711 45.26 -16.88 8.87
CA GLN A 711 45.20 -18.03 9.77
C GLN A 711 46.29 -19.04 9.38
N ILE A 712 47.23 -19.33 10.29
CA ILE A 712 48.27 -20.34 10.14
C ILE A 712 48.05 -21.41 11.22
N GLY A 713 47.39 -22.51 10.82
CA GLY A 713 46.96 -23.54 11.76
C GLY A 713 45.98 -22.96 12.79
N THR A 714 46.35 -23.01 14.07
CA THR A 714 45.57 -22.43 15.18
C THR A 714 45.90 -20.98 15.49
N ILE A 715 46.97 -20.43 14.93
CA ILE A 715 47.43 -19.05 15.18
C ILE A 715 46.89 -18.12 14.11
N TYR A 716 46.41 -16.94 14.51
CA TYR A 716 46.05 -15.85 13.60
C TYR A 716 47.18 -14.81 13.60
N GLU A 717 47.80 -14.60 12.44
CA GLU A 717 48.72 -13.50 12.21
C GLU A 717 47.93 -12.25 11.82
N SER A 718 48.09 -11.17 12.59
CA SER A 718 47.40 -9.90 12.39
C SER A 718 47.91 -9.15 11.16
N GLY A 719 47.01 -8.58 10.36
CA GLY A 719 47.36 -7.68 9.26
C GLY A 719 47.09 -6.20 9.58
N LEU A 720 47.29 -5.32 8.60
CA LEU A 720 46.95 -3.89 8.69
C LEU A 720 45.51 -3.63 9.17
N ILE A 721 44.55 -4.46 8.75
CA ILE A 721 43.14 -4.34 9.18
C ILE A 721 42.92 -4.55 10.68
N ASP A 722 43.88 -5.17 11.38
CA ASP A 722 43.83 -5.47 12.81
C ASP A 722 44.60 -4.44 13.66
N ALA A 723 45.05 -3.33 13.06
CA ALA A 723 45.65 -2.19 13.77
C ALA A 723 44.76 -1.65 14.90
N ASN A 724 45.39 -1.29 16.02
CA ASN A 724 44.71 -0.81 17.24
C ASN A 724 44.50 0.71 17.27
N ASP A 725 45.18 1.45 16.40
CA ASP A 725 45.10 2.92 16.28
C ASP A 725 45.79 3.38 14.98
N GLU A 726 45.61 4.65 14.59
CA GLU A 726 46.19 5.22 13.36
C GLU A 726 47.73 5.20 13.33
N LYS A 727 48.40 5.43 14.47
CA LYS A 727 49.87 5.43 14.53
C LYS A 727 50.43 4.03 14.33
N SER A 728 49.79 3.02 14.93
CA SER A 728 50.12 1.61 14.72
C SER A 728 49.87 1.17 13.28
N PHE A 729 48.78 1.63 12.65
CA PHE A 729 48.48 1.37 11.25
C PHE A 729 49.56 1.95 10.33
N ASP A 730 49.94 3.21 10.52
CA ASP A 730 50.95 3.88 9.71
C ASP A 730 52.34 3.28 9.89
N ALA A 731 52.73 2.96 11.13
CA ALA A 731 54.01 2.31 11.43
C ALA A 731 54.11 0.92 10.77
N MET A 732 53.03 0.13 10.82
CA MET A 732 52.98 -1.14 10.10
C MET A 732 53.02 -0.91 8.59
N LEU A 733 52.25 0.04 8.06
CA LEU A 733 52.18 0.32 6.63
C LEU A 733 53.56 0.73 6.06
N GLU A 734 54.26 1.67 6.68
CA GLU A 734 55.61 2.07 6.21
C GLU A 734 56.61 0.91 6.30
N SER A 735 56.49 0.01 7.29
CA SER A 735 57.32 -1.21 7.35
C SER A 735 57.10 -2.17 6.17
N LEU A 736 55.92 -2.16 5.56
CA LEU A 736 55.56 -3.02 4.42
C LEU A 736 56.07 -2.50 3.08
N LYS A 737 56.48 -1.22 2.99
CA LYS A 737 56.98 -0.59 1.76
C LYS A 737 58.18 -1.31 1.15
N GLU A 738 59.19 -1.60 1.96
CA GLU A 738 60.39 -2.33 1.52
C GLU A 738 60.03 -3.78 1.21
N ARG A 739 59.25 -4.43 2.08
CA ARG A 739 58.81 -5.83 1.91
C ARG A 739 58.04 -6.06 0.61
N TRP A 740 57.06 -5.21 0.30
CA TRP A 740 56.27 -5.32 -0.93
C TRP A 740 57.12 -5.03 -2.18
N SER A 741 58.04 -4.07 -2.10
CA SER A 741 59.00 -3.78 -3.18
C SER A 741 59.99 -4.93 -3.42
N ASN A 742 60.36 -5.66 -2.37
CA ASN A 742 61.20 -6.87 -2.46
C ASN A 742 60.41 -8.09 -2.97
N PHE A 743 59.10 -8.15 -2.76
CA PHE A 743 58.25 -9.19 -3.35
C PHE A 743 58.10 -9.02 -4.87
N ASP A 744 57.94 -7.80 -5.37
CA ASP A 744 57.80 -7.51 -6.80
C ASP A 744 58.30 -6.11 -7.17
N GLU A 745 58.89 -5.96 -8.36
CA GLU A 745 59.33 -4.66 -8.90
C GLU A 745 58.21 -3.61 -8.92
N LYS A 746 56.95 -4.05 -9.01
CA LYS A 746 55.76 -3.18 -8.99
C LYS A 746 55.13 -3.05 -7.60
N GLY A 747 55.69 -3.68 -6.57
CA GLY A 747 55.22 -3.58 -5.19
C GLY A 747 55.28 -2.16 -4.62
N GLY A 748 56.30 -1.39 -4.98
CA GLY A 748 56.37 0.05 -4.65
C GLY A 748 55.22 0.85 -5.27
N GLN A 749 54.84 0.55 -6.52
CA GLN A 749 53.68 1.20 -7.17
C GLN A 749 52.36 0.81 -6.49
N PHE A 750 52.24 -0.42 -6.00
CA PHE A 750 51.11 -0.85 -5.19
C PHE A 750 51.08 -0.13 -3.83
N TYR A 751 52.23 0.06 -3.17
CA TYR A 751 52.35 0.80 -1.92
C TYR A 751 51.86 2.25 -2.06
N GLU A 752 52.36 2.98 -3.06
CA GLU A 752 51.93 4.35 -3.35
C GLU A 752 50.42 4.44 -3.63
N TRP A 753 49.88 3.49 -4.40
CA TRP A 753 48.44 3.39 -4.65
C TRP A 753 47.66 3.13 -3.36
N PHE A 754 48.10 2.20 -2.51
CA PHE A 754 47.42 1.86 -1.26
C PHE A 754 47.39 3.06 -0.30
N CYS A 755 48.52 3.74 -0.13
CA CYS A 755 48.63 4.96 0.67
C CYS A 755 47.69 6.06 0.16
N LYS A 756 47.62 6.26 -1.15
CA LYS A 756 46.80 7.31 -1.77
C LYS A 756 45.30 7.00 -1.83
N GLN A 757 44.92 5.72 -1.95
CA GLN A 757 43.55 5.31 -2.33
C GLN A 757 42.83 4.45 -1.27
N LYS A 758 43.55 3.85 -0.31
CA LYS A 758 42.96 2.93 0.68
C LYS A 758 43.33 3.19 2.14
N ARG A 759 44.45 3.87 2.46
CA ARG A 759 44.79 4.27 3.84
C ARG A 759 43.60 4.88 4.59
N SER A 760 42.99 5.93 4.03
CA SER A 760 41.90 6.66 4.67
C SER A 760 40.63 5.80 4.89
N SER A 761 40.26 4.93 3.95
CA SER A 761 39.08 4.08 4.10
C SER A 761 39.29 2.94 5.10
N PHE A 762 40.51 2.43 5.23
CA PHE A 762 40.85 1.46 6.28
C PHE A 762 40.74 2.08 7.68
N LEU A 763 41.36 3.24 7.88
CA LEU A 763 41.35 3.97 9.16
C LEU A 763 39.94 4.39 9.59
N GLN A 764 39.10 4.81 8.65
CA GLN A 764 37.73 5.26 8.95
C GLN A 764 36.73 4.12 9.12
N SER A 765 36.89 3.01 8.38
CA SER A 765 35.81 2.02 8.18
C SER A 765 36.19 0.53 8.34
N ALA A 766 37.45 0.19 8.66
CA ALA A 766 37.90 -1.23 8.70
C ALA A 766 38.79 -1.65 9.90
N ILE A 767 39.62 -0.76 10.46
CA ILE A 767 40.55 -1.13 11.55
C ILE A 767 39.83 -1.61 12.82
N ALA A 768 40.55 -2.31 13.71
CA ALA A 768 39.95 -2.96 14.88
C ALA A 768 39.13 -2.01 15.79
N PRO A 769 39.57 -0.77 16.13
CA PRO A 769 38.76 0.19 16.90
C PRO A 769 37.44 0.56 16.24
N VAL A 770 37.41 0.69 14.91
CA VAL A 770 36.19 1.00 14.15
C VAL A 770 35.20 -0.16 14.29
N ARG A 771 35.68 -1.39 14.11
CA ARG A 771 34.84 -2.61 14.26
C ARG A 771 34.32 -2.77 15.70
N GLN A 772 35.14 -2.46 16.71
CA GLN A 772 34.72 -2.43 18.12
C GLN A 772 33.63 -1.38 18.37
N ARG A 773 33.85 -0.12 17.94
CA ARG A 773 32.88 0.99 18.01
C ARG A 773 31.57 0.74 17.24
N ALA A 774 31.54 -0.27 16.38
CA ALA A 774 30.35 -0.71 15.64
C ALA A 774 29.68 -1.98 16.22
N GLY A 775 30.05 -2.40 17.43
CA GLY A 775 29.35 -3.49 18.15
C GLY A 775 29.73 -4.89 17.66
N LEU A 776 30.90 -5.06 17.04
CA LEU A 776 31.43 -6.36 16.61
C LEU A 776 32.23 -7.10 17.69
N GLY A 777 32.25 -6.58 18.92
CA GLY A 777 32.84 -7.23 20.10
C GLY A 777 34.33 -6.98 20.27
N PHE A 778 34.94 -7.70 21.21
CA PHE A 778 36.37 -7.62 21.53
C PHE A 778 36.95 -9.03 21.79
N PRO A 779 37.94 -9.52 20.99
CA PRO A 779 38.42 -8.92 19.74
C PRO A 779 37.28 -8.82 18.70
N PRO A 780 37.29 -7.81 17.82
CA PRO A 780 36.18 -7.54 16.93
C PRO A 780 36.05 -8.58 15.81
N GLU A 781 34.82 -9.08 15.58
CA GLU A 781 34.49 -9.89 14.42
C GLU A 781 34.78 -9.13 13.09
N LYS A 782 35.06 -9.90 12.03
CA LYS A 782 35.26 -9.39 10.68
C LYS A 782 33.91 -9.00 10.05
N PHE A 783 33.80 -7.77 9.54
CA PHE A 783 32.55 -7.28 8.96
C PHE A 783 32.35 -7.77 7.51
N THR A 784 31.20 -8.38 7.21
CA THR A 784 30.88 -8.89 5.87
C THR A 784 29.41 -8.67 5.47
N THR A 785 29.16 -8.38 4.19
CA THR A 785 27.83 -8.19 3.58
C THR A 785 27.13 -9.48 3.17
N ASN A 786 27.70 -10.66 3.45
CA ASN A 786 27.14 -11.97 3.10
C ASN A 786 25.65 -12.13 3.48
N ARG A 787 25.23 -11.51 4.59
CA ARG A 787 23.84 -11.53 5.08
C ARG A 787 22.89 -10.68 4.25
N SER A 788 23.31 -9.51 3.77
CA SER A 788 22.51 -8.73 2.81
C SER A 788 22.55 -9.37 1.43
N GLU A 789 23.67 -9.95 0.98
CA GLU A 789 23.73 -10.69 -0.28
C GLU A 789 22.74 -11.88 -0.31
N GLN A 790 22.61 -12.59 0.83
CA GLN A 790 21.59 -13.64 0.99
C GLN A 790 20.17 -13.06 1.00
N THR A 791 19.93 -11.96 1.70
CA THR A 791 18.62 -11.28 1.78
C THR A 791 18.18 -10.78 0.39
N ASN A 792 19.12 -10.18 -0.35
CA ASN A 792 18.98 -9.76 -1.74
C ASN A 792 18.60 -10.92 -2.65
N ARG A 793 19.26 -12.08 -2.50
CA ARG A 793 18.90 -13.29 -3.24
C ARG A 793 17.47 -13.76 -2.91
N SER A 794 17.08 -13.78 -1.64
CA SER A 794 15.71 -14.13 -1.23
C SER A 794 14.67 -13.18 -1.81
N ILE A 795 14.93 -11.87 -1.85
CA ILE A 795 14.07 -10.89 -2.53
C ILE A 795 13.96 -11.21 -4.03
N GLN A 796 15.08 -11.43 -4.73
CA GLN A 796 15.09 -11.74 -6.16
C GLN A 796 14.32 -13.03 -6.49
N GLU A 797 14.58 -14.11 -5.75
CA GLU A 797 13.94 -15.42 -5.95
C GLU A 797 12.43 -15.36 -5.65
N PHE A 798 12.04 -14.69 -4.55
CA PHE A 798 10.64 -14.53 -4.20
C PHE A 798 9.87 -13.71 -5.24
N VAL A 799 10.39 -12.55 -5.65
CA VAL A 799 9.73 -11.67 -6.63
C VAL A 799 9.57 -12.38 -7.99
N LYS A 800 10.62 -13.06 -8.48
CA LYS A 800 10.56 -13.81 -9.74
C LYS A 800 9.49 -14.92 -9.70
N LYS A 801 9.38 -15.62 -8.57
CA LYS A 801 8.37 -16.66 -8.33
C LYS A 801 6.96 -16.08 -8.21
N GLU A 802 6.77 -15.05 -7.40
CA GLU A 802 5.47 -14.43 -7.09
C GLU A 802 4.85 -13.77 -8.32
N CYS A 803 5.64 -13.03 -9.10
CA CYS A 803 5.16 -12.40 -10.33
C CYS A 803 4.96 -13.40 -11.49
N ASN A 804 5.49 -14.63 -11.37
CA ASN A 804 5.46 -15.67 -12.41
C ASN A 804 6.07 -15.20 -13.75
N VAL A 805 7.14 -14.39 -13.69
CA VAL A 805 7.79 -13.79 -14.87
C VAL A 805 9.23 -14.31 -15.02
N MET A 806 9.55 -14.95 -16.15
CA MET A 806 10.92 -15.37 -16.51
C MET A 806 11.80 -14.22 -17.07
N LYS A 807 11.44 -12.98 -16.78
CA LYS A 807 12.01 -11.73 -17.32
C LYS A 807 12.04 -10.65 -16.21
N LYS A 808 12.48 -9.45 -16.56
CA LYS A 808 12.43 -8.25 -15.71
C LYS A 808 10.99 -7.96 -15.23
N VAL A 809 10.87 -7.51 -13.98
CA VAL A 809 9.62 -7.16 -13.29
C VAL A 809 9.50 -5.64 -13.17
N ASP A 810 8.30 -5.08 -13.31
CA ASP A 810 8.05 -3.63 -13.15
C ASP A 810 8.03 -3.20 -11.68
N GLU A 811 8.22 -1.90 -11.44
CA GLU A 811 8.38 -1.27 -10.13
C GLU A 811 7.16 -1.48 -9.23
N PHE A 812 5.96 -1.42 -9.81
CA PHE A 812 4.72 -1.60 -9.07
C PHE A 812 4.55 -3.07 -8.65
N SER A 813 4.73 -4.01 -9.57
CA SER A 813 4.68 -5.44 -9.28
C SER A 813 5.74 -5.86 -8.26
N PHE A 814 6.94 -5.28 -8.33
CA PHE A 814 7.98 -5.47 -7.31
C PHE A 814 7.53 -4.97 -5.93
N CYS A 815 6.97 -3.75 -5.84
CA CYS A 815 6.45 -3.20 -4.58
C CYS A 815 5.38 -4.10 -3.95
N VAL A 816 4.46 -4.65 -4.76
CA VAL A 816 3.41 -5.57 -4.28
C VAL A 816 4.00 -6.89 -3.77
N ALA A 817 4.93 -7.49 -4.53
CA ALA A 817 5.60 -8.73 -4.12
C ALA A 817 6.47 -8.53 -2.87
N LEU A 818 7.20 -7.42 -2.77
CA LEU A 818 8.00 -7.07 -1.59
C LEU A 818 7.13 -6.90 -0.33
N ASN A 819 5.99 -6.22 -0.44
CA ASN A 819 5.03 -6.07 0.67
C ASN A 819 4.54 -7.45 1.16
N LYS A 820 4.26 -8.38 0.24
CA LYS A 820 3.90 -9.76 0.58
C LYS A 820 5.03 -10.49 1.31
N LEU A 821 6.28 -10.36 0.86
CA LEU A 821 7.45 -10.97 1.50
C LEU A 821 7.68 -10.42 2.92
N VAL A 822 7.57 -9.10 3.11
CA VAL A 822 7.68 -8.45 4.43
C VAL A 822 6.56 -8.91 5.38
N LYS A 823 5.34 -9.12 4.86
CA LYS A 823 4.21 -9.70 5.62
C LYS A 823 4.43 -11.17 5.98
N MET A 824 5.12 -11.96 5.15
CA MET A 824 5.51 -13.32 5.51
C MET A 824 6.59 -13.33 6.61
N GLN A 825 7.61 -12.46 6.53
CA GLN A 825 8.56 -12.26 7.63
C GLN A 825 7.86 -11.84 8.93
N GLN A 826 6.79 -11.05 8.85
CA GLN A 826 5.96 -10.69 10.01
C GLN A 826 5.25 -11.91 10.63
N GLN A 827 4.77 -12.86 9.81
CA GLN A 827 4.15 -14.09 10.28
C GLN A 827 5.17 -15.02 10.97
N GLU A 828 6.41 -15.08 10.49
CA GLU A 828 7.49 -15.82 11.19
C GLU A 828 7.76 -15.27 12.61
N ILE A 829 7.74 -13.94 12.80
CA ILE A 829 7.84 -13.34 14.14
C ILE A 829 6.67 -13.78 15.02
N GLN A 830 5.44 -13.81 14.48
CA GLN A 830 4.25 -14.25 15.22
C GLN A 830 4.29 -15.74 15.57
N MET A 831 4.83 -16.60 14.70
CA MET A 831 5.02 -18.01 15.01
C MET A 831 6.05 -18.23 16.13
N ALA A 832 7.12 -17.41 16.17
CA ALA A 832 8.11 -17.48 17.23
C ALA A 832 7.53 -17.17 18.63
N ILE A 833 6.48 -16.33 18.73
CA ILE A 833 5.74 -16.06 19.97
C ILE A 833 5.16 -17.33 20.58
N VAL A 834 4.71 -18.28 19.75
CA VAL A 834 4.10 -19.55 20.18
C VAL A 834 5.05 -20.74 20.10
N GLY A 835 6.37 -20.49 19.96
CA GLY A 835 7.38 -21.55 19.85
C GLY A 835 7.27 -22.38 18.57
N LYS A 836 6.88 -21.75 17.45
CA LYS A 836 6.76 -22.35 16.10
C LYS A 836 7.57 -21.56 15.08
N GLY A 837 7.70 -22.09 13.86
CA GLY A 837 8.48 -21.47 12.77
C GLY A 837 9.98 -21.77 12.88
N GLU A 838 10.80 -21.02 12.14
CA GLU A 838 12.26 -21.21 12.10
C GLU A 838 13.00 -20.50 13.26
N TYR A 839 12.32 -19.62 13.98
CA TYR A 839 12.90 -18.74 14.99
C TYR A 839 12.37 -19.04 16.39
N ARG A 840 13.23 -18.83 17.39
CA ARG A 840 12.85 -18.79 18.81
C ARG A 840 13.04 -17.39 19.37
N ILE A 841 12.27 -17.05 20.39
CA ILE A 841 12.56 -15.91 21.25
C ILE A 841 13.80 -16.24 22.11
N ARG A 842 14.69 -15.27 22.29
CA ARG A 842 15.90 -15.40 23.12
C ARG A 842 15.57 -15.61 24.59
N ASP A 843 16.50 -16.23 25.30
CA ASP A 843 16.34 -16.55 26.72
C ASP A 843 16.21 -15.30 27.61
N LYS A 844 16.71 -14.13 27.16
CA LYS A 844 16.51 -12.80 27.81
C LYS A 844 15.07 -12.27 27.74
N PHE A 845 14.22 -12.79 26.85
CA PHE A 845 12.90 -12.25 26.53
C PHE A 845 11.78 -13.32 26.61
N GLN A 846 11.98 -14.39 27.40
CA GLN A 846 11.02 -15.50 27.49
C GLN A 846 9.63 -15.08 28.01
N GLU A 847 9.50 -13.92 28.64
CA GLU A 847 8.21 -13.29 29.00
C GLU A 847 7.37 -12.78 27.81
N LEU A 848 7.91 -12.89 26.59
CA LEU A 848 7.17 -12.72 25.33
C LEU A 848 6.61 -14.04 24.79
N ASN A 849 7.14 -15.19 25.25
CA ASN A 849 6.73 -16.51 24.77
C ASN A 849 5.36 -16.90 25.37
N VAL A 850 4.43 -17.32 24.51
CA VAL A 850 3.07 -17.73 24.88
C VAL A 850 2.86 -19.18 24.47
N PRO A 851 2.84 -20.14 25.42
CA PRO A 851 2.62 -21.55 25.11
C PRO A 851 1.35 -21.77 24.28
N PRO A 852 1.34 -22.68 23.28
CA PRO A 852 0.20 -22.90 22.38
C PRO A 852 -1.14 -23.13 23.10
N GLU A 853 -1.14 -23.83 24.23
CA GLU A 853 -2.33 -24.05 25.06
C GLU A 853 -2.94 -22.75 25.61
N LYS A 854 -2.09 -21.78 25.95
CA LYS A 854 -2.51 -20.45 26.42
C LYS A 854 -2.94 -19.59 25.24
N TRP A 855 -2.20 -19.62 24.12
CA TRP A 855 -2.54 -18.91 22.90
C TRP A 855 -3.92 -19.32 22.33
N ASN A 856 -4.23 -20.61 22.35
CA ASN A 856 -5.52 -21.13 21.88
C ASN A 856 -6.70 -20.65 22.74
N LYS A 857 -6.46 -20.35 24.03
CA LYS A 857 -7.46 -19.79 24.97
C LYS A 857 -7.56 -18.26 24.92
N MET A 858 -6.66 -17.56 24.21
CA MET A 858 -6.71 -16.11 24.07
C MET A 858 -7.73 -15.65 23.02
N ASN A 859 -8.47 -14.59 23.35
CA ASN A 859 -9.28 -13.86 22.37
C ASN A 859 -8.41 -13.00 21.43
N GLU A 860 -9.02 -12.39 20.41
CA GLU A 860 -8.31 -11.62 19.38
C GLU A 860 -7.51 -10.45 19.99
N LYS A 861 -8.12 -9.64 20.84
CA LYS A 861 -7.45 -8.51 21.52
C LYS A 861 -6.25 -8.95 22.36
N GLN A 862 -6.34 -10.10 23.03
CA GLN A 862 -5.22 -10.65 23.81
C GLN A 862 -4.07 -11.12 22.90
N LYS A 863 -4.36 -11.65 21.72
CA LYS A 863 -3.36 -12.03 20.70
C LYS A 863 -2.72 -10.79 20.07
N GLU A 864 -3.51 -9.77 19.76
CA GLU A 864 -3.02 -8.47 19.27
C GLU A 864 -2.04 -7.84 20.27
N ILE A 865 -2.41 -7.75 21.55
CA ILE A 865 -1.53 -7.24 22.62
C ILE A 865 -0.22 -8.05 22.73
N ALA A 866 -0.28 -9.39 22.60
CA ALA A 866 0.91 -10.23 22.64
C ALA A 866 1.85 -9.98 21.44
N VAL A 867 1.29 -9.78 20.24
CA VAL A 867 2.05 -9.40 19.04
C VAL A 867 2.61 -7.98 19.16
N GLU A 868 1.82 -7.02 19.65
CA GLU A 868 2.28 -5.64 19.84
C GLU A 868 3.43 -5.56 20.87
N LYS A 869 3.40 -6.40 21.92
CA LYS A 869 4.46 -6.48 22.94
C LYS A 869 5.83 -6.84 22.34
N ILE A 870 5.92 -7.78 21.39
CA ILE A 870 7.21 -8.13 20.76
C ILE A 870 7.71 -7.03 19.80
N HIS A 871 6.84 -6.13 19.33
CA HIS A 871 7.24 -4.98 18.51
C HIS A 871 7.54 -3.72 19.33
N SER A 872 6.99 -3.58 20.54
CA SER A 872 7.22 -2.40 21.40
C SER A 872 8.36 -2.56 22.41
N ILE A 873 8.71 -3.78 22.80
CA ILE A 873 9.77 -4.02 23.80
C ILE A 873 11.15 -3.52 23.31
N THR A 874 11.76 -2.61 24.07
CA THR A 874 13.13 -2.14 23.83
C THR A 874 14.14 -3.14 24.39
N ILE A 875 15.37 -3.19 23.86
CA ILE A 875 16.50 -3.89 24.52
C ILE A 875 17.00 -3.04 25.70
N LYS A 876 16.15 -2.90 26.71
CA LYS A 876 16.53 -2.37 28.00
C LYS A 876 17.09 -3.51 28.84
N GLU A 877 18.29 -3.30 29.36
CA GLU A 877 18.76 -4.03 30.53
C GLU A 877 17.73 -3.90 31.67
N SER A 878 17.82 -4.80 32.64
CA SER A 878 17.19 -4.70 33.96
C SER A 878 17.75 -3.50 34.77
N VAL A 879 17.46 -2.29 34.30
CA VAL A 879 17.77 -1.01 34.95
C VAL A 879 16.49 -0.17 35.00
N SER A 880 15.79 -0.28 36.12
CA SER A 880 14.38 0.12 36.32
C SER A 880 14.07 1.63 36.28
N ASN A 881 14.93 2.49 35.71
CA ASN A 881 14.88 3.96 35.93
C ASN A 881 15.10 4.86 34.70
N ILE A 882 15.16 4.35 33.46
CA ILE A 882 15.36 5.23 32.27
C ILE A 882 14.10 6.07 31.94
N SER A 883 12.89 5.61 32.30
CA SER A 883 11.63 6.34 32.03
C SER A 883 11.43 7.63 32.85
N VAL A 884 12.30 7.91 33.83
CA VAL A 884 12.21 9.11 34.69
C VAL A 884 13.06 10.26 34.16
N ILE A 885 14.14 9.98 33.42
CA ILE A 885 15.18 10.98 33.08
C ILE A 885 14.71 11.99 32.02
N ASN A 886 13.78 11.61 31.13
CA ASN A 886 13.23 12.49 30.08
C ASN A 886 12.41 13.70 30.60
N LYS A 887 12.31 13.91 31.93
CA LYS A 887 11.66 15.08 32.54
C LYS A 887 12.62 16.02 33.28
N THR A 888 13.90 15.67 33.45
CA THR A 888 14.87 16.49 34.20
C THR A 888 16.29 16.36 33.64
N VAL A 889 16.52 16.87 32.43
CA VAL A 889 17.86 17.31 32.02
C VAL A 889 17.93 18.81 32.34
N ASN A 890 18.47 19.15 33.51
CA ASN A 890 18.83 20.54 33.82
C ASN A 890 20.18 20.85 33.16
N ASP A 891 20.31 22.06 32.62
CA ASP A 891 21.54 22.56 31.97
C ASP A 891 22.67 22.82 32.99
N GLY A 892 23.28 21.74 33.48
CA GLY A 892 24.55 21.75 34.21
C GLY A 892 25.46 20.70 33.59
N GLU A 893 26.32 21.11 32.65
CA GLU A 893 27.29 20.19 32.03
C GLU A 893 28.24 19.62 33.10
N ASN A 894 28.25 18.29 33.25
CA ASN A 894 29.23 17.63 34.10
C ASN A 894 30.62 17.77 33.43
N PRO A 895 31.65 18.34 34.09
CA PRO A 895 32.95 18.56 33.48
C PRO A 895 33.60 17.29 32.92
N LEU A 896 33.31 16.12 33.51
CA LEU A 896 33.82 14.84 33.03
C LEU A 896 33.18 14.43 31.68
N CYS A 897 31.96 14.86 31.38
CA CYS A 897 31.38 14.64 30.05
C CYS A 897 32.14 15.45 28.98
N ALA A 898 32.52 16.70 29.28
CA ALA A 898 33.33 17.51 28.38
C ALA A 898 34.74 16.90 28.23
N GLU A 899 35.41 16.55 29.33
CA GLU A 899 36.74 15.91 29.30
C GLU A 899 36.75 14.58 28.52
N MET A 900 35.67 13.80 28.56
CA MET A 900 35.52 12.59 27.74
C MET A 900 35.30 12.88 26.25
N VAL A 901 34.55 13.92 25.89
CA VAL A 901 34.38 14.34 24.48
C VAL A 901 35.68 14.92 23.92
N ASP A 902 36.39 15.77 24.69
CA ASP A 902 37.68 16.33 24.32
C ASP A 902 38.77 15.26 24.18
N ALA A 903 38.65 14.16 24.92
CA ALA A 903 39.45 12.94 24.77
C ALA A 903 39.07 12.08 23.54
N GLY A 904 38.11 12.52 22.72
CA GLY A 904 37.67 11.83 21.51
C GLY A 904 36.57 10.79 21.72
N ILE A 905 35.93 10.70 22.89
CA ILE A 905 34.77 9.83 23.15
C ILE A 905 33.48 10.53 22.68
N ASP A 906 33.43 10.87 21.40
CA ASP A 906 32.30 11.52 20.72
C ASP A 906 31.28 10.52 20.13
N TRP A 907 31.69 9.27 19.95
CA TRP A 907 30.88 8.18 19.37
C TRP A 907 29.78 7.65 20.30
N ILE A 908 29.82 7.98 21.60
CA ILE A 908 28.75 7.65 22.56
C ILE A 908 27.72 8.79 22.52
N PRO A 909 26.43 8.54 22.20
CA PRO A 909 25.42 9.59 22.16
C PRO A 909 25.40 10.41 23.46
N ARG A 910 25.40 11.75 23.36
CA ARG A 910 25.60 12.67 24.51
C ARG A 910 24.67 12.39 25.70
N THR A 911 23.42 12.03 25.45
CA THR A 911 22.44 11.62 26.48
C THR A 911 22.86 10.40 27.28
N ILE A 912 23.55 9.46 26.63
CA ILE A 912 24.02 8.20 27.19
C ILE A 912 25.41 8.36 27.80
N LEU A 913 26.26 9.22 27.25
CA LEU A 913 27.50 9.65 27.90
C LEU A 913 27.21 10.36 29.24
N ILE A 914 26.20 11.24 29.28
CA ILE A 914 25.71 11.86 30.53
C ILE A 914 25.24 10.78 31.52
N ALA A 915 24.35 9.87 31.11
CA ALA A 915 23.86 8.81 32.00
C ALA A 915 24.97 7.85 32.48
N LEU A 916 25.98 7.57 31.64
CA LEU A 916 27.16 6.78 31.99
C LEU A 916 28.01 7.49 33.04
N VAL A 917 28.29 8.78 32.84
CA VAL A 917 29.07 9.62 33.76
C VAL A 917 28.33 9.85 35.07
N GLU A 918 27.01 10.05 35.06
CA GLU A 918 26.17 10.12 36.26
C GLU A 918 26.20 8.80 37.04
N LYS A 919 26.04 7.65 36.37
CA LYS A 919 26.14 6.32 36.99
C LYS A 919 27.54 6.10 37.58
N ALA A 920 28.60 6.50 36.87
CA ALA A 920 29.98 6.41 37.35
C ALA A 920 30.23 7.30 38.58
N THR A 921 29.76 8.55 38.53
CA THR A 921 29.85 9.52 39.64
C THR A 921 29.05 9.08 40.87
N LYS A 922 27.90 8.41 40.66
CA LYS A 922 27.12 7.83 41.74
C LYS A 922 27.85 6.63 42.37
N LEU A 923 28.42 5.74 41.55
CA LEU A 923 29.20 4.60 42.03
C LEU A 923 30.43 5.07 42.83
N SER A 924 31.22 6.01 42.30
CA SER A 924 32.42 6.52 43.00
C SER A 924 32.12 7.19 44.34
N LYS A 925 30.94 7.78 44.50
CA LYS A 925 30.46 8.39 45.76
C LYS A 925 29.75 7.42 46.71
N THR A 926 29.41 6.20 46.28
CA THR A 926 28.66 5.26 47.12
C THR A 926 29.60 4.47 48.04
N PRO A 927 29.47 4.56 49.39
CA PRO A 927 30.32 3.82 50.32
C PRO A 927 30.27 2.31 50.06
N GLY A 928 31.44 1.67 49.98
CA GLY A 928 31.57 0.23 49.73
C GLY A 928 31.30 -0.24 48.30
N ALA A 929 30.85 0.64 47.38
CA ALA A 929 30.53 0.24 46.00
C ALA A 929 31.77 -0.04 45.12
N LEU A 930 32.95 0.41 45.52
CA LEU A 930 34.22 0.03 44.90
C LEU A 930 35.19 -0.48 45.97
N VAL A 931 35.64 -1.72 45.83
CA VAL A 931 36.61 -2.37 46.72
C VAL A 931 37.92 -2.59 45.96
N GLN A 932 39.04 -2.16 46.54
CA GLN A 932 40.36 -2.44 45.98
C GLN A 932 40.70 -3.91 46.28
N GLN A 933 40.99 -4.72 45.25
CA GLN A 933 41.40 -6.12 45.42
C GLN A 933 42.91 -6.30 45.28
N SER A 934 43.54 -5.55 44.38
CA SER A 934 44.99 -5.50 44.18
C SER A 934 45.41 -4.08 43.75
N LEU A 935 46.69 -3.82 43.52
CA LEU A 935 47.16 -2.53 42.97
C LEU A 935 46.53 -2.20 41.61
N ASP A 936 46.19 -3.23 40.82
CA ASP A 936 45.69 -3.11 39.45
C ASP A 936 44.30 -3.74 39.25
N THR A 937 43.59 -4.09 40.33
CA THR A 937 42.23 -4.65 40.26
C THR A 937 41.28 -4.00 41.26
N ILE A 938 40.15 -3.50 40.77
CA ILE A 938 39.03 -3.00 41.55
C ILE A 938 37.78 -3.83 41.28
N VAL A 939 37.08 -4.21 42.36
CA VAL A 939 35.77 -4.84 42.30
C VAL A 939 34.71 -3.75 42.47
N VAL A 940 33.78 -3.64 41.52
CA VAL A 940 32.70 -2.65 41.47
C VAL A 940 31.36 -3.36 41.68
N ALA A 941 30.56 -2.85 42.62
CA ALA A 941 29.23 -3.39 42.91
C ALA A 941 28.31 -3.31 41.69
N SER A 942 27.60 -4.41 41.41
CA SER A 942 26.61 -4.50 40.34
C SER A 942 25.22 -4.14 40.90
N ASN A 943 24.64 -3.06 40.39
CA ASN A 943 23.28 -2.62 40.75
C ASN A 943 22.17 -3.53 40.18
N SER A 944 22.51 -4.36 39.19
CA SER A 944 21.57 -5.25 38.47
C SER A 944 21.58 -6.69 38.99
N ASP A 945 22.72 -7.17 39.49
CA ASP A 945 22.84 -8.44 40.21
C ASP A 945 23.95 -8.35 41.27
N PRO A 946 23.60 -8.22 42.56
CA PRO A 946 24.58 -8.15 43.65
C PRO A 946 25.50 -9.38 43.79
N ARG A 947 25.18 -10.52 43.14
CA ARG A 947 25.99 -11.73 43.17
C ARG A 947 27.10 -11.75 42.13
N THR A 948 27.02 -10.90 41.10
CA THR A 948 28.02 -10.81 40.01
C THR A 948 28.61 -9.40 39.95
N PRO A 949 29.56 -9.05 40.85
CA PRO A 949 30.23 -7.76 40.80
C PRO A 949 31.11 -7.65 39.55
N HIS A 950 31.29 -6.44 39.04
CA HIS A 950 32.15 -6.16 37.91
C HIS A 950 33.61 -6.04 38.36
N ILE A 951 34.53 -6.69 37.64
CA ILE A 951 35.96 -6.63 37.95
C ILE A 951 36.61 -5.70 36.92
N VAL A 952 37.20 -4.61 37.39
CA VAL A 952 37.98 -3.66 36.58
C VAL A 952 39.45 -3.92 36.79
N ASN A 953 40.18 -4.18 35.71
CA ASN A 953 41.63 -4.35 35.70
C ASN A 953 42.30 -3.14 35.04
N PHE A 954 43.43 -2.73 35.60
CA PHE A 954 44.30 -1.69 35.06
C PHE A 954 45.58 -2.30 34.48
N PHE A 955 46.15 -1.66 33.47
CA PHE A 955 47.38 -2.10 32.82
C PHE A 955 48.42 -0.98 32.80
N ALA A 956 49.71 -1.35 32.78
CA ALA A 956 50.83 -0.42 32.86
C ALA A 956 50.90 0.60 31.70
N ASN A 957 50.19 0.35 30.59
CA ASN A 957 50.06 1.27 29.46
C ASN A 957 48.90 2.28 29.59
N GLY A 958 48.28 2.41 30.77
CA GLY A 958 47.13 3.31 31.03
C GLY A 958 45.75 2.70 30.71
N ARG A 959 45.73 1.57 29.99
CA ARG A 959 44.49 0.87 29.62
C ARG A 959 43.76 0.35 30.86
N SER A 960 42.43 0.37 30.81
CA SER A 960 41.56 -0.19 31.85
C SER A 960 40.46 -1.03 31.21
N GLU A 961 40.16 -2.22 31.75
CA GLU A 961 39.17 -3.15 31.20
C GLU A 961 38.15 -3.59 32.24
N CYS A 962 36.88 -3.73 31.83
CA CYS A 962 35.82 -4.31 32.67
C CYS A 962 35.49 -5.74 32.24
N ASN A 963 35.82 -6.71 33.09
CA ASN A 963 35.47 -8.11 32.84
C ASN A 963 33.94 -8.31 32.95
N ASN A 964 33.39 -9.10 32.04
CA ASN A 964 31.97 -9.52 32.01
C ASN A 964 30.95 -8.35 32.10
N CYS A 965 31.28 -7.18 31.56
CA CYS A 965 30.38 -6.02 31.53
C CYS A 965 29.87 -5.75 30.11
N PRO A 966 28.56 -5.96 29.82
CA PRO A 966 28.00 -5.76 28.49
C PRO A 966 28.27 -4.37 27.90
N GLY A 967 28.12 -3.31 28.71
CA GLY A 967 28.44 -1.95 28.29
C GLY A 967 29.91 -1.73 27.94
N PHE A 968 30.85 -2.43 28.60
CA PHE A 968 32.26 -2.35 28.24
C PHE A 968 32.55 -3.12 26.94
N THR A 969 31.94 -4.30 26.76
CA THR A 969 32.05 -5.09 25.53
C THR A 969 31.44 -4.39 24.31
N SER A 970 30.46 -3.50 24.49
CA SER A 970 29.79 -2.80 23.39
C SER A 970 30.36 -1.40 23.06
N GLN A 971 31.01 -0.72 24.02
CA GLN A 971 31.47 0.67 23.86
C GLN A 971 32.95 0.90 24.18
N SER A 972 33.67 -0.13 24.66
CA SER A 972 35.04 -0.04 25.24
C SER A 972 35.17 0.91 26.43
N VAL A 973 34.04 1.41 26.94
CA VAL A 973 33.91 2.35 28.07
C VAL A 973 32.65 1.96 28.82
N CYS A 974 32.69 1.93 30.16
CA CYS A 974 31.50 1.70 30.96
C CYS A 974 31.56 2.47 32.28
N ALA A 975 30.39 2.67 32.90
CA ALA A 975 30.30 3.40 34.17
C ALA A 975 31.15 2.78 35.30
N HIS A 976 31.42 1.47 35.26
CA HIS A 976 32.24 0.78 36.28
C HIS A 976 33.73 1.11 36.11
N VAL A 977 34.25 1.13 34.87
CA VAL A 977 35.63 1.54 34.59
C VAL A 977 35.82 3.01 34.90
N VAL A 978 34.92 3.88 34.44
CA VAL A 978 35.00 5.32 34.75
C VAL A 978 34.95 5.56 36.26
N ALA A 979 34.08 4.87 37.02
CA ALA A 979 34.06 4.97 38.48
C ALA A 979 35.36 4.48 39.15
N ALA A 980 35.95 3.40 38.64
CA ALA A 980 37.22 2.87 39.12
C ALA A 980 38.39 3.83 38.82
N CYS A 981 38.45 4.42 37.62
CA CYS A 981 39.42 5.44 37.23
C CYS A 981 39.30 6.72 38.06
N ILE A 982 38.08 7.18 38.36
CA ILE A 982 37.83 8.32 39.28
C ILE A 982 38.40 7.99 40.67
N LYS A 983 38.19 6.76 41.17
CA LYS A 983 38.67 6.36 42.50
C LYS A 983 40.20 6.26 42.59
N THR A 984 40.88 5.91 41.50
CA THR A 984 42.35 5.73 41.46
C THR A 984 43.11 6.94 40.90
N ASP A 985 42.42 8.03 40.58
CA ASP A 985 42.96 9.20 39.86
C ASP A 985 43.63 8.85 38.51
N ARG A 986 43.19 7.74 37.88
CA ARG A 986 43.68 7.27 36.57
C ARG A 986 42.84 7.75 35.39
N THR A 987 41.83 8.60 35.61
CA THR A 987 40.91 9.10 34.56
C THR A 987 41.66 9.66 33.34
N LYS A 988 42.66 10.53 33.54
CA LYS A 988 43.45 11.13 32.45
C LYS A 988 44.40 10.15 31.73
N GLN A 989 44.67 8.98 32.31
CA GLN A 989 45.42 7.91 31.65
C GLN A 989 44.51 6.97 30.85
N PHE A 990 43.27 6.74 31.34
CA PHE A 990 42.27 5.95 30.63
C PHE A 990 41.65 6.68 29.42
N LEU A 991 41.61 8.01 29.47
CA LEU A 991 41.11 8.87 28.39
C LEU A 991 42.20 9.26 27.36
N ARG A 992 43.30 8.51 27.25
CA ARG A 992 44.41 8.76 26.32
C ARG A 992 44.87 7.48 25.62
#